data_AF-A0A433Y6Z9-F1
#
_entry.id   AF-A0A433Y6Z9-F1
#
_cell.length_a   1.000
_cell.length_b   1.000
_cell.length_c   1.000
_cell.angle_alpha   90.00
_cell.angle_beta   90.00
_cell.angle_gamma   90.00
#
_symmetry.space_group_name_H-M   'P 1'
#
loop_
_entity.id
_entity.type
_entity.pdbx_description
1 polymer ?
#
loop_
_entity_poly.entity_id
_entity_poly.type
_entity_poly.pdbx_seq_one_letter_code
_entity_poly.pdbx_strand_id
1 'polypeptide(L)'
;MQEDEHVKKLWVTLLAGLLVLPILFQSSAQAATPIRIYIDGVPLVTDQAAVMIQGRTMLPLRAIFEALDAKIQWNQKTQTVTAIKNDTTIVLKIGSKVATINNKAVSLDVPGKNLKGRTMVPVRFVGEALGQEVGWNSKTQTVTITSDNSNGGNGSVNPVSYVTVKDVGDAGDGRDLQVSFSKSTNESLVDHYRVLVVKAANTFNFNLSDALRVSSANYSTVLPTGADPVVKLTANSRDVDGNLIGSKQAYVAYVLAVGKGNNASALSSASSTITLDNVTYVAATTDVKASDVNNYGDGRDLSISFTRPSSDSNIASYRVLVVKTKDISKFDLAAANNVSSQNYTTIYKSGGSTQTSALTSSSRDTSGELIKSNVPYTIYVLSVSSNSSVASNKLSSGSSSITLSVGSITSPVITAVEDINDYGDGRDLRVSFTKLSDESKISSYRIFVVKASNYSNFNLTKANAVSSSNYTQVNKTGYNISQVLSSGARDIDGVTVRNGVSYRVFVMAIGSGNNAGSNELSSASQAITLLNSNNVGTVSSLYVSDVNDYGDGRDLRVSYTRASEESNISSYRIMVVPIDYYGNNFSLSDANNVSSSYYTTVSKGYNYNEVLSSNARDVRGDLIKNSKQYRVYVLSVSNGSYSVSNALSSSSSTITLANGNSVGKISGLSVSDDNDYGDGRDLRVSFTKAADDSNISSYRIIVVPTSSGTLSLSEASNLGSNRYTEVSRGSNYYNQTLSANTLDINGNKIQNGVSYRVYVLSVGYGSYYGNNVLSDASTITLSSTQIASVTNVTYTQIGINGDGRDIQVNFDIPNENNILEYRIMVVPSNLGFGEGDAIKETDYTRVTRTGYNISQQLIAGTKDVNGARIVSGQPYRIFILSVPKSGSNYALSRSVDVKI
;
A
#
# COMPACT_ATOMS: atom_id res chain seq x y z
N MET A 1 -31.78 -98.75 21.15
CA MET A 1 -31.23 -97.42 20.79
C MET A 1 -30.90 -97.45 19.30
N GLN A 2 -31.91 -97.26 18.44
CA GLN A 2 -31.78 -96.98 16.99
C GLN A 2 -33.15 -96.74 16.31
N GLU A 3 -34.27 -96.84 17.02
CA GLU A 3 -35.62 -96.55 16.47
C GLU A 3 -36.01 -95.06 16.47
N ASP A 4 -35.25 -94.19 17.14
CA ASP A 4 -35.73 -92.83 17.49
C ASP A 4 -35.24 -91.71 16.55
N GLU A 5 -34.44 -92.04 15.52
CA GLU A 5 -33.93 -91.06 14.55
C GLU A 5 -34.72 -91.03 13.23
N HIS A 6 -35.32 -92.16 12.83
CA HIS A 6 -36.10 -92.24 11.58
C HIS A 6 -37.51 -91.65 11.73
N VAL A 7 -38.13 -91.77 12.91
CA VAL A 7 -39.48 -91.27 13.15
C VAL A 7 -39.49 -89.74 13.18
N LYS A 8 -38.46 -89.09 13.74
CA LYS A 8 -38.34 -87.62 13.75
C LYS A 8 -38.09 -87.02 12.36
N LYS A 9 -37.41 -87.73 11.45
CA LYS A 9 -37.24 -87.31 10.05
C LYS A 9 -38.52 -87.49 9.23
N LEU A 10 -39.31 -88.54 9.49
CA LEU A 10 -40.59 -88.76 8.79
C LEU A 10 -41.65 -87.71 9.13
N TRP A 11 -41.76 -87.31 10.40
CA TRP A 11 -42.73 -86.29 10.81
C TRP A 11 -42.37 -84.89 10.32
N VAL A 12 -41.08 -84.55 10.18
CA VAL A 12 -40.64 -83.27 9.59
C VAL A 12 -40.91 -83.23 8.09
N THR A 13 -40.77 -84.35 7.36
CA THR A 13 -41.16 -84.42 5.94
C THR A 13 -42.67 -84.40 5.72
N LEU A 14 -43.46 -85.01 6.62
CA LEU A 14 -44.93 -84.97 6.54
C LEU A 14 -45.47 -83.56 6.86
N LEU A 15 -44.87 -82.86 7.82
CA LEU A 15 -45.25 -81.50 8.19
C LEU A 15 -44.82 -80.47 7.12
N ALA A 16 -43.67 -80.67 6.46
CA ALA A 16 -43.26 -79.87 5.31
C ALA A 16 -44.16 -80.09 4.08
N GLY A 17 -44.63 -81.33 3.85
CA GLY A 17 -45.60 -81.63 2.80
C GLY A 17 -46.98 -81.03 3.06
N LEU A 18 -47.43 -81.00 4.32
CA LEU A 18 -48.73 -80.42 4.70
C LEU A 18 -48.73 -78.88 4.65
N LEU A 19 -47.58 -78.22 4.82
CA LEU A 19 -47.46 -76.77 4.72
C LEU A 19 -47.47 -76.24 3.28
N VAL A 20 -47.18 -77.08 2.28
CA VAL A 20 -47.16 -76.71 0.85
C VAL A 20 -48.49 -77.01 0.15
N LEU A 21 -49.36 -77.83 0.75
CA LEU A 21 -50.66 -78.21 0.16
C LEU A 21 -51.69 -77.09 -0.04
N PRO A 22 -51.68 -75.92 0.65
CA PRO A 22 -52.62 -74.84 0.34
C PRO A 22 -52.34 -74.10 -0.98
N ILE A 23 -51.17 -74.30 -1.61
CA ILE A 23 -50.77 -73.57 -2.82
C ILE A 23 -51.45 -74.12 -4.10
N LEU A 24 -52.08 -75.30 -4.03
CA LEU A 24 -52.74 -75.94 -5.17
C LEU A 24 -54.24 -75.61 -5.30
N PHE A 25 -54.78 -74.75 -4.43
CA PHE A 25 -56.13 -74.20 -4.56
C PHE A 25 -56.11 -72.67 -4.54
N GLN A 26 -55.35 -72.05 -5.45
CA GLN A 26 -55.63 -70.67 -5.81
C GLN A 26 -56.92 -70.66 -6.62
N SER A 27 -58.02 -70.29 -5.97
CA SER A 27 -59.23 -69.87 -6.66
C SER A 27 -58.82 -68.79 -7.66
N SER A 28 -58.94 -69.09 -8.95
CA SER A 28 -58.81 -68.10 -10.00
C SER A 28 -59.82 -67.00 -9.72
N ALA A 29 -59.36 -65.90 -9.14
CA ALA A 29 -60.13 -64.67 -9.03
C ALA A 29 -60.36 -64.20 -10.46
N GLN A 30 -61.52 -64.57 -10.99
CA GLN A 30 -61.97 -64.14 -12.31
C GLN A 30 -62.11 -62.61 -12.24
N ALA A 31 -61.17 -61.91 -12.88
CA ALA A 31 -61.19 -60.45 -12.94
C ALA A 31 -62.53 -60.03 -13.55
N ALA A 32 -63.32 -59.27 -12.79
CA ALA A 32 -64.59 -58.76 -13.26
C ALA A 32 -64.39 -57.96 -14.55
N THR A 33 -65.20 -58.23 -15.57
CA THR A 33 -65.16 -57.52 -16.84
C THR A 33 -65.26 -56.02 -16.58
N PRO A 34 -64.32 -55.19 -17.09
CA PRO A 34 -64.29 -53.76 -16.80
C PRO A 34 -65.54 -53.07 -17.36
N ILE A 35 -66.14 -52.21 -16.53
CA ILE A 35 -67.33 -51.45 -16.91
C ILE A 35 -66.92 -50.36 -17.91
N ARG A 36 -67.49 -50.41 -19.12
CA ARG A 36 -67.27 -49.42 -20.18
C ARG A 36 -68.28 -48.29 -20.08
N ILE A 37 -67.87 -47.08 -20.44
CA ILE A 37 -68.72 -45.89 -20.40
C ILE A 37 -68.75 -45.27 -21.80
N TYR A 38 -69.95 -44.98 -22.30
CA TYR A 38 -70.16 -44.24 -23.54
C TYR A 38 -71.00 -42.99 -23.25
N ILE A 39 -70.63 -41.87 -23.84
CA ILE A 39 -71.40 -40.63 -23.83
C ILE A 39 -71.70 -40.30 -25.28
N ASP A 40 -72.98 -40.23 -25.65
CA ASP A 40 -73.45 -39.96 -27.02
C ASP A 40 -72.79 -40.89 -28.07
N GLY A 41 -72.60 -42.17 -27.71
CA GLY A 41 -71.98 -43.19 -28.55
C GLY A 41 -70.44 -43.17 -28.58
N VAL A 42 -69.79 -42.22 -27.91
CA VAL A 42 -68.32 -42.11 -27.83
C VAL A 42 -67.78 -42.76 -26.55
N PRO A 43 -66.76 -43.65 -26.63
CA PRO A 43 -66.18 -44.27 -25.44
C PRO A 43 -65.42 -43.23 -24.59
N LEU A 44 -65.72 -43.18 -23.29
CA LEU A 44 -65.01 -42.36 -22.33
C LEU A 44 -63.97 -43.19 -21.57
N VAL A 45 -62.69 -42.83 -21.72
CA VAL A 45 -61.59 -43.42 -20.96
C VAL A 45 -61.39 -42.63 -19.67
N THR A 46 -61.38 -43.31 -18.53
CA THR A 46 -61.21 -42.70 -17.22
C THR A 46 -59.99 -43.28 -16.50
N ASP A 47 -59.31 -42.44 -15.72
CA ASP A 47 -58.13 -42.82 -14.93
C ASP A 47 -58.48 -43.75 -13.75
N GLN A 48 -59.68 -43.58 -13.20
CA GLN A 48 -60.31 -44.52 -12.28
C GLN A 48 -61.48 -45.19 -12.99
N ALA A 49 -61.37 -46.50 -13.21
CA ALA A 49 -62.42 -47.30 -13.82
C ALA A 49 -63.70 -47.27 -12.96
N ALA A 50 -64.85 -47.34 -13.64
CA ALA A 50 -66.14 -47.58 -13.01
C ALA A 50 -66.14 -48.92 -12.26
N VAL A 51 -66.79 -48.94 -11.09
CA VAL A 51 -66.81 -50.12 -10.20
C VAL A 51 -68.20 -50.40 -9.67
N MET A 52 -68.53 -51.66 -9.43
CA MET A 52 -69.78 -52.04 -8.78
C MET A 52 -69.59 -52.08 -7.26
N ILE A 53 -70.32 -51.26 -6.51
CA ILE A 53 -70.28 -51.21 -5.05
C ILE A 53 -71.72 -51.37 -4.54
N GLN A 54 -71.96 -52.38 -3.68
CA GLN A 54 -73.27 -52.66 -3.09
C GLN A 54 -74.40 -52.79 -4.15
N GLY A 55 -74.10 -53.43 -5.29
CA GLY A 55 -75.06 -53.60 -6.38
C GLY A 55 -75.41 -52.32 -7.15
N ARG A 56 -74.58 -51.27 -7.05
CA ARG A 56 -74.68 -50.03 -7.84
C ARG A 56 -73.38 -49.77 -8.60
N THR A 57 -73.52 -49.41 -9.88
CA THR A 57 -72.39 -48.97 -10.70
C THR A 57 -71.99 -47.55 -10.29
N MET A 58 -70.75 -47.41 -9.85
CA MET A 58 -70.16 -46.15 -9.38
C MET A 58 -69.22 -45.61 -10.45
N LEU A 59 -69.41 -44.36 -10.83
CA LEU A 59 -68.70 -43.67 -11.90
C LEU A 59 -67.83 -42.53 -11.35
N PRO A 60 -66.66 -42.26 -11.96
CA PRO A 60 -65.84 -41.11 -11.60
C PRO A 60 -66.56 -39.81 -11.94
N LEU A 61 -67.06 -39.10 -10.92
CA LEU A 61 -67.95 -37.94 -11.09
C LEU A 61 -67.33 -36.89 -12.02
N ARG A 62 -66.07 -36.50 -11.76
CA ARG A 62 -65.41 -35.43 -12.51
C ARG A 62 -65.32 -35.74 -14.00
N ALA A 63 -64.83 -36.92 -14.36
CA ALA A 63 -64.62 -37.29 -15.76
C ALA A 63 -65.93 -37.26 -16.56
N ILE A 64 -67.03 -37.73 -15.94
CA ILE A 64 -68.34 -37.75 -16.59
C ILE A 64 -68.93 -36.35 -16.72
N PHE A 65 -68.85 -35.55 -15.66
CA PHE A 65 -69.43 -34.22 -15.63
C PHE A 65 -68.66 -33.25 -16.53
N GLU A 66 -67.33 -33.32 -16.57
CA GLU A 66 -66.51 -32.54 -17.50
C GLU A 66 -66.73 -32.97 -18.95
N ALA A 67 -66.90 -34.28 -19.22
CA ALA A 67 -67.25 -34.77 -20.55
C ALA A 67 -68.67 -34.34 -21.00
N LEU A 68 -69.50 -33.90 -20.05
CA LEU A 68 -70.82 -33.30 -20.30
C LEU A 68 -70.80 -31.77 -20.12
N ASP A 69 -69.62 -31.14 -20.26
CA ASP A 69 -69.38 -29.68 -20.21
C ASP A 69 -69.69 -28.99 -18.87
N ALA A 70 -69.71 -29.74 -17.76
CA ALA A 70 -69.86 -29.16 -16.43
C ALA A 70 -68.49 -28.76 -15.82
N LYS A 71 -68.44 -27.58 -15.19
CA LYS A 71 -67.28 -27.10 -14.42
C LYS A 71 -67.30 -27.71 -13.02
N ILE A 72 -66.19 -28.30 -12.59
CA ILE A 72 -66.04 -28.94 -11.28
C ILE A 72 -65.17 -28.11 -10.34
N GLN A 73 -65.70 -27.82 -9.16
CA GLN A 73 -64.97 -27.23 -8.04
C GLN A 73 -64.92 -28.22 -6.88
N TRP A 74 -63.76 -28.31 -6.23
CA TRP A 74 -63.53 -29.19 -5.09
C TRP A 74 -63.11 -28.39 -3.87
N ASN A 75 -63.83 -28.55 -2.77
CA ASN A 75 -63.46 -28.00 -1.47
C ASN A 75 -62.85 -29.11 -0.61
N GLN A 76 -61.52 -29.08 -0.46
CA GLN A 76 -60.78 -30.06 0.32
C GLN A 76 -61.16 -30.04 1.81
N LYS A 77 -61.45 -28.87 2.39
CA LYS A 77 -61.76 -28.71 3.82
C LYS A 77 -63.10 -29.34 4.18
N THR A 78 -64.10 -29.20 3.31
CA THR A 78 -65.46 -29.71 3.56
C THR A 78 -65.73 -31.06 2.89
N GLN A 79 -64.79 -31.55 2.07
CA GLN A 79 -64.93 -32.73 1.22
C GLN A 79 -66.17 -32.61 0.30
N THR A 80 -66.35 -31.43 -0.30
CA THR A 80 -67.52 -31.09 -1.12
C THR A 80 -67.13 -30.87 -2.57
N VAL A 81 -67.83 -31.54 -3.48
CA VAL A 81 -67.81 -31.28 -4.92
C VAL A 81 -68.96 -30.33 -5.26
N THR A 82 -68.66 -29.25 -5.98
CA THR A 82 -69.65 -28.39 -6.62
C THR A 82 -69.48 -28.51 -8.14
N ALA A 83 -70.52 -28.90 -8.86
CA ALA A 83 -70.53 -28.97 -10.31
C ALA A 83 -71.52 -27.95 -10.90
N ILE A 84 -71.12 -27.24 -11.95
CA ILE A 84 -71.94 -26.20 -12.59
C ILE A 84 -72.01 -26.47 -14.09
N LYS A 85 -73.22 -26.67 -14.62
CA LYS A 85 -73.50 -26.77 -16.07
C LYS A 85 -74.66 -25.84 -16.41
N ASN A 86 -74.42 -24.84 -17.25
CA ASN A 86 -75.39 -23.77 -17.53
C ASN A 86 -75.93 -23.18 -16.19
N ASP A 87 -77.25 -23.16 -16.01
CA ASP A 87 -77.92 -22.70 -14.77
C ASP A 87 -78.08 -23.79 -13.70
N THR A 88 -77.54 -25.00 -13.92
CA THR A 88 -77.65 -26.12 -12.98
C THR A 88 -76.43 -26.21 -12.07
N THR A 89 -76.65 -26.08 -10.76
CA THR A 89 -75.64 -26.22 -9.71
C THR A 89 -75.89 -27.47 -8.88
N ILE A 90 -74.90 -28.35 -8.83
CA ILE A 90 -74.95 -29.62 -8.09
C ILE A 90 -73.92 -29.57 -6.96
N VAL A 91 -74.34 -29.84 -5.72
CA VAL A 91 -73.45 -29.85 -4.55
C VAL A 91 -73.52 -31.22 -3.86
N LEU A 92 -72.38 -31.89 -3.77
CA LEU A 92 -72.26 -33.22 -3.18
C LEU A 92 -71.12 -33.26 -2.16
N LYS A 93 -71.44 -33.67 -0.93
CA LYS A 93 -70.43 -33.93 0.11
C LYS A 93 -70.08 -35.41 0.14
N ILE A 94 -68.80 -35.76 0.10
CA ILE A 94 -68.35 -37.16 0.18
C ILE A 94 -68.86 -37.80 1.47
N GLY A 95 -69.35 -39.04 1.38
CA GLY A 95 -69.94 -39.78 2.50
C GLY A 95 -71.40 -39.41 2.80
N SER A 96 -71.94 -38.33 2.23
CA SER A 96 -73.36 -37.98 2.36
C SER A 96 -74.22 -38.85 1.43
N LYS A 97 -75.39 -39.30 1.92
CA LYS A 97 -76.47 -39.86 1.08
C LYS A 97 -77.32 -38.78 0.42
N VAL A 98 -77.08 -37.51 0.71
CA VAL A 98 -77.85 -36.39 0.16
C VAL A 98 -76.90 -35.45 -0.59
N ALA A 99 -77.27 -35.12 -1.82
CA ALA A 99 -76.71 -34.03 -2.62
C ALA A 99 -77.80 -32.99 -2.89
N THR A 100 -77.45 -31.82 -3.42
CA THR A 100 -78.43 -30.84 -3.90
C THR A 100 -78.26 -30.57 -5.39
N ILE A 101 -79.36 -30.38 -6.10
CA ILE A 101 -79.42 -29.88 -7.48
C ILE A 101 -80.26 -28.60 -7.43
N ASN A 102 -79.69 -27.45 -7.80
CA ASN A 102 -80.36 -26.15 -7.72
C ASN A 102 -80.99 -25.91 -6.34
N ASN A 103 -80.22 -26.21 -5.28
CA ASN A 103 -80.63 -26.14 -3.87
C ASN A 103 -81.75 -27.09 -3.43
N LYS A 104 -82.26 -27.98 -4.30
CA LYS A 104 -83.20 -29.04 -3.93
C LYS A 104 -82.45 -30.32 -3.57
N ALA A 105 -82.82 -30.94 -2.45
CA ALA A 105 -82.18 -32.16 -1.96
C ALA A 105 -82.54 -33.38 -2.83
N VAL A 106 -81.53 -34.18 -3.17
CA VAL A 106 -81.63 -35.44 -3.93
C VAL A 106 -80.89 -36.53 -3.16
N SER A 107 -81.54 -37.68 -2.99
CA SER A 107 -80.99 -38.82 -2.27
C SER A 107 -80.19 -39.74 -3.20
N LEU A 108 -79.02 -40.18 -2.76
CA LEU A 108 -78.18 -41.14 -3.45
C LEU A 108 -78.40 -42.55 -2.88
N ASP A 109 -78.58 -43.53 -3.78
CA ASP A 109 -78.69 -44.96 -3.41
C ASP A 109 -77.47 -45.45 -2.61
N VAL A 110 -76.28 -44.98 -2.97
CA VAL A 110 -75.02 -45.23 -2.26
C VAL A 110 -74.32 -43.88 -2.11
N PRO A 111 -73.82 -43.51 -0.90
CA PRO A 111 -73.09 -42.26 -0.70
C PRO A 111 -71.93 -42.13 -1.69
N GLY A 112 -71.63 -40.90 -2.12
CA GLY A 112 -70.43 -40.64 -2.90
C GLY A 112 -69.18 -41.09 -2.13
N LYS A 113 -68.31 -41.88 -2.76
CA LYS A 113 -67.10 -42.43 -2.13
C LYS A 113 -65.85 -41.88 -2.75
N ASN A 114 -64.83 -41.65 -1.95
CA ASN A 114 -63.49 -41.45 -2.47
C ASN A 114 -62.84 -42.82 -2.69
N LEU A 115 -62.48 -43.14 -3.94
CA LEU A 115 -61.74 -44.35 -4.29
C LEU A 115 -60.46 -43.93 -5.03
N LYS A 116 -59.30 -44.27 -4.46
CA LYS A 116 -57.97 -43.92 -5.00
C LYS A 116 -57.81 -42.44 -5.38
N GLY A 117 -58.41 -41.53 -4.62
CA GLY A 117 -58.34 -40.09 -4.88
C GLY A 117 -59.32 -39.59 -5.94
N ARG A 118 -60.36 -40.37 -6.29
CA ARG A 118 -61.44 -39.97 -7.20
C ARG A 118 -62.79 -40.10 -6.52
N THR A 119 -63.64 -39.09 -6.68
CA THR A 119 -65.02 -39.13 -6.19
C THR A 119 -65.86 -40.00 -7.12
N MET A 120 -66.40 -41.08 -6.58
CA MET A 120 -67.24 -42.06 -7.26
C MET A 120 -68.69 -41.86 -6.85
N VAL A 121 -69.61 -41.76 -7.81
CA VAL A 121 -71.05 -41.58 -7.57
C VAL A 121 -71.89 -42.62 -8.32
N PRO A 122 -73.09 -42.98 -7.83
CA PRO A 122 -73.97 -43.90 -8.52
C PRO A 122 -74.36 -43.38 -9.91
N VAL A 123 -74.37 -44.26 -10.90
CA VAL A 123 -74.74 -43.96 -12.30
C VAL A 123 -76.09 -43.23 -12.42
N ARG A 124 -77.08 -43.59 -11.59
CA ARG A 124 -78.41 -42.95 -11.56
C ARG A 124 -78.33 -41.47 -11.18
N PHE A 125 -77.48 -41.13 -10.22
CA PHE A 125 -77.29 -39.75 -9.79
C PHE A 125 -76.74 -38.88 -10.93
N VAL A 126 -75.90 -39.44 -11.82
CA VAL A 126 -75.39 -38.71 -12.98
C VAL A 126 -76.52 -38.28 -13.92
N GLY A 127 -77.47 -39.19 -14.21
CA GLY A 127 -78.62 -38.90 -15.06
C GLY A 127 -79.56 -37.86 -14.44
N GLU A 128 -79.87 -38.01 -13.16
CA GLU A 128 -80.72 -37.06 -12.42
C GLU A 128 -80.07 -35.68 -12.25
N ALA A 129 -78.75 -35.63 -12.03
CA ALA A 129 -78.01 -34.40 -11.80
C ALA A 129 -77.96 -33.48 -13.01
N LEU A 130 -77.91 -34.04 -14.21
CA LEU A 130 -77.71 -33.30 -15.46
C LEU A 130 -78.88 -33.43 -16.44
N GLY A 131 -79.96 -34.11 -16.07
CA GLY A 131 -81.13 -34.35 -16.94
C GLY A 131 -80.77 -35.12 -18.20
N GLN A 132 -79.95 -36.17 -18.07
CA GLN A 132 -79.49 -36.99 -19.19
C GLN A 132 -80.10 -38.40 -19.09
N GLU A 133 -80.38 -39.03 -20.23
CA GLU A 133 -80.83 -40.42 -20.25
C GLU A 133 -79.64 -41.34 -19.98
N VAL A 134 -79.73 -42.19 -18.96
CA VAL A 134 -78.63 -43.09 -18.59
C VAL A 134 -79.08 -44.55 -18.64
N GLY A 135 -78.45 -45.31 -19.52
CA GLY A 135 -78.64 -46.75 -19.70
C GLY A 135 -77.55 -47.58 -19.02
N TRP A 136 -77.94 -48.74 -18.49
CA TRP A 136 -77.02 -49.79 -18.04
C TRP A 136 -77.31 -51.10 -18.76
N ASN A 137 -76.33 -51.63 -19.48
CA ASN A 137 -76.39 -52.95 -20.09
C ASN A 137 -75.58 -53.95 -19.25
N SER A 138 -76.29 -54.82 -18.54
CA SER A 138 -75.68 -55.83 -17.65
C SER A 138 -74.92 -56.92 -18.41
N LYS A 139 -75.31 -57.24 -19.65
CA LYS A 139 -74.65 -58.26 -20.48
C LYS A 139 -73.28 -57.79 -20.98
N THR A 140 -73.19 -56.54 -21.42
CA THR A 140 -71.95 -55.96 -21.96
C THR A 140 -71.17 -55.13 -20.94
N GLN A 141 -71.64 -55.08 -19.68
CA GLN A 141 -71.07 -54.23 -18.62
C GLN A 141 -70.84 -52.79 -19.11
N THR A 142 -71.86 -52.20 -19.74
CA THR A 142 -71.75 -50.90 -20.40
C THR A 142 -72.73 -49.89 -19.80
N VAL A 143 -72.22 -48.73 -19.42
CA VAL A 143 -73.02 -47.54 -19.14
C VAL A 143 -73.09 -46.70 -20.41
N THR A 144 -74.29 -46.29 -20.80
CA THR A 144 -74.51 -45.34 -21.90
C THR A 144 -75.17 -44.09 -21.32
N ILE A 145 -74.66 -42.92 -21.63
CA ILE A 145 -75.27 -41.63 -21.30
C ILE A 145 -75.63 -40.98 -22.62
N THR A 146 -76.91 -40.68 -22.81
CA THR A 146 -77.46 -40.02 -23.99
C THR A 146 -77.98 -38.66 -23.58
N SER A 147 -77.51 -37.64 -24.27
CA SER A 147 -78.01 -36.28 -24.10
C SER A 147 -79.37 -36.14 -24.80
N ASP A 148 -80.38 -35.61 -24.10
CA ASP A 148 -81.72 -35.36 -24.67
C ASP A 148 -81.63 -34.34 -25.83
N ASN A 149 -81.46 -34.87 -27.05
CA ASN A 149 -81.44 -34.13 -28.31
C ASN A 149 -82.86 -33.86 -28.82
N SER A 150 -83.69 -33.17 -28.04
CA SER A 150 -85.04 -32.77 -28.45
C SER A 150 -85.25 -31.27 -28.31
N ASN A 151 -84.78 -30.51 -29.32
CA ASN A 151 -85.55 -29.46 -30.03
C ASN A 151 -84.68 -28.64 -31.03
N GLY A 152 -84.85 -28.91 -32.33
CA GLY A 152 -85.10 -27.89 -33.37
C GLY A 152 -84.07 -26.82 -33.71
N GLY A 153 -82.83 -27.17 -34.09
CA GLY A 153 -81.89 -26.22 -34.69
C GLY A 153 -81.04 -26.86 -35.78
N ASN A 154 -81.63 -27.11 -36.97
CA ASN A 154 -80.93 -27.72 -38.10
C ASN A 154 -80.16 -26.66 -38.92
N GLY A 155 -79.35 -25.84 -38.24
CA GLY A 155 -78.44 -24.87 -38.86
C GLY A 155 -77.00 -25.37 -38.80
N SER A 156 -76.25 -25.24 -39.89
CA SER A 156 -74.80 -25.46 -39.87
C SER A 156 -74.11 -24.10 -39.72
N VAL A 157 -73.21 -23.99 -38.75
CA VAL A 157 -72.32 -22.84 -38.66
C VAL A 157 -71.40 -22.84 -39.88
N ASN A 158 -71.18 -21.67 -40.47
CA ASN A 158 -70.19 -21.53 -41.53
C ASN A 158 -68.78 -21.51 -40.92
N PRO A 159 -67.81 -22.23 -41.52
CA PRO A 159 -66.44 -22.14 -41.07
C PRO A 159 -65.94 -20.70 -41.22
N VAL A 160 -64.94 -20.33 -40.42
CA VAL A 160 -64.27 -19.04 -40.60
C VAL A 160 -63.54 -19.04 -41.95
N SER A 161 -63.65 -17.94 -42.69
CA SER A 161 -63.15 -17.79 -44.06
C SER A 161 -61.62 -17.70 -44.14
N TYR A 162 -60.96 -17.22 -43.09
CA TYR A 162 -59.50 -17.25 -43.00
C TYR A 162 -59.03 -17.50 -41.57
N VAL A 163 -57.85 -18.12 -41.47
CA VAL A 163 -57.05 -18.19 -40.25
C VAL A 163 -55.63 -17.81 -40.62
N THR A 164 -55.06 -16.86 -39.89
CA THR A 164 -53.68 -16.40 -40.06
C THR A 164 -52.96 -16.53 -38.74
N VAL A 165 -51.67 -16.83 -38.83
CA VAL A 165 -50.77 -16.93 -37.69
C VAL A 165 -49.61 -15.97 -37.90
N LYS A 166 -49.20 -15.31 -36.83
CA LYS A 166 -48.03 -14.44 -36.80
C LYS A 166 -47.19 -14.75 -35.58
N ASP A 167 -45.88 -14.70 -35.80
CA ASP A 167 -44.90 -14.65 -34.73
C ASP A 167 -44.81 -13.20 -34.26
N VAL A 168 -45.26 -12.93 -33.04
CA VAL A 168 -45.33 -11.60 -32.42
C VAL A 168 -44.51 -11.50 -31.14
N GLY A 169 -43.61 -12.46 -30.89
CA GLY A 169 -42.79 -12.56 -29.68
C GLY A 169 -41.47 -13.31 -29.90
N ASP A 170 -40.66 -13.41 -28.85
CA ASP A 170 -39.38 -14.13 -28.85
C ASP A 170 -39.23 -15.05 -27.61
N ALA A 171 -40.37 -15.42 -27.02
CA ALA A 171 -40.48 -16.24 -25.82
C ALA A 171 -40.42 -17.74 -26.09
N GLY A 172 -40.30 -18.15 -27.36
CA GLY A 172 -40.16 -19.50 -27.92
C GLY A 172 -41.17 -20.52 -27.41
N ASP A 173 -42.30 -20.03 -26.93
CA ASP A 173 -43.44 -20.79 -26.46
C ASP A 173 -44.74 -20.20 -27.06
N GLY A 174 -45.90 -20.66 -26.60
CA GLY A 174 -47.19 -20.19 -27.11
C GLY A 174 -47.34 -18.66 -27.14
N ARG A 175 -46.68 -17.88 -26.27
CA ARG A 175 -46.81 -16.41 -26.25
C ARG A 175 -46.34 -15.73 -27.53
N ASP A 176 -45.58 -16.41 -28.37
CA ASP A 176 -45.12 -15.88 -29.64
C ASP A 176 -46.19 -15.98 -30.72
N LEU A 177 -47.15 -16.88 -30.53
CA LEU A 177 -48.17 -17.14 -31.54
C LEU A 177 -49.38 -16.22 -31.34
N GLN A 178 -49.60 -15.34 -32.31
CA GLN A 178 -50.85 -14.63 -32.49
C GLN A 178 -51.66 -15.28 -33.61
N VAL A 179 -52.91 -15.65 -33.30
CA VAL A 179 -53.86 -16.22 -34.25
C VAL A 179 -54.93 -15.17 -34.53
N SER A 180 -55.13 -14.84 -35.81
CA SER A 180 -56.18 -13.93 -36.27
C SER A 180 -57.06 -14.63 -37.29
N PHE A 181 -58.38 -14.56 -37.12
CA PHE A 181 -59.33 -15.25 -37.99
C PHE A 181 -60.59 -14.41 -38.23
N SER A 182 -61.29 -14.64 -39.33
CA SER A 182 -62.57 -13.97 -39.59
C SER A 182 -63.65 -14.50 -38.64
N LYS A 183 -64.60 -13.67 -38.22
CA LYS A 183 -65.84 -14.18 -37.63
C LYS A 183 -66.61 -15.05 -38.64
N SER A 184 -67.42 -15.99 -38.15
CA SER A 184 -68.34 -16.74 -39.01
C SER A 184 -69.40 -15.80 -39.63
N THR A 185 -69.81 -16.03 -40.87
CA THR A 185 -70.83 -15.19 -41.54
C THR A 185 -72.20 -15.32 -40.87
N ASN A 186 -72.48 -16.46 -40.22
CA ASN A 186 -73.66 -16.70 -39.41
C ASN A 186 -73.29 -16.85 -37.92
N GLU A 187 -72.45 -15.94 -37.41
CA GLU A 187 -71.94 -15.92 -36.03
C GLU A 187 -73.04 -15.96 -34.94
N SER A 188 -74.29 -15.58 -35.24
CA SER A 188 -75.43 -15.76 -34.33
C SER A 188 -75.72 -17.23 -33.98
N LEU A 189 -75.28 -18.17 -34.82
CA LEU A 189 -75.35 -19.61 -34.59
C LEU A 189 -74.10 -20.17 -33.90
N VAL A 190 -73.08 -19.35 -33.62
CA VAL A 190 -71.84 -19.76 -32.95
C VAL A 190 -72.00 -19.57 -31.43
N ASP A 191 -71.65 -20.60 -30.67
CA ASP A 191 -71.51 -20.51 -29.21
C ASP A 191 -70.17 -19.89 -28.82
N HIS A 192 -69.08 -20.48 -29.35
CA HIS A 192 -67.71 -20.00 -29.20
C HIS A 192 -66.82 -20.53 -30.32
N TYR A 193 -65.62 -19.98 -30.46
CA TYR A 193 -64.56 -20.52 -31.30
C TYR A 193 -63.52 -21.25 -30.45
N ARG A 194 -62.94 -22.32 -31.00
CA ARG A 194 -61.76 -22.99 -30.43
C ARG A 194 -60.57 -22.79 -31.37
N VAL A 195 -59.51 -22.16 -30.86
CA VAL A 195 -58.23 -22.04 -31.55
C VAL A 195 -57.39 -23.27 -31.25
N LEU A 196 -57.12 -24.05 -32.29
CA LEU A 196 -56.48 -25.36 -32.25
C LEU A 196 -55.11 -25.26 -32.94
N VAL A 197 -54.03 -25.52 -32.22
CA VAL A 197 -52.67 -25.50 -32.77
C VAL A 197 -52.22 -26.92 -33.07
N VAL A 198 -51.85 -27.19 -34.31
CA VAL A 198 -51.51 -28.53 -34.80
C VAL A 198 -50.09 -28.50 -35.34
N LYS A 199 -49.27 -29.52 -35.03
CA LYS A 199 -47.95 -29.65 -35.67
C LYS A 199 -48.13 -29.74 -37.18
N ALA A 200 -47.35 -29.00 -37.95
CA ALA A 200 -47.49 -28.93 -39.41
C ALA A 200 -47.38 -30.31 -40.10
N ALA A 201 -46.62 -31.24 -39.51
CA ALA A 201 -46.51 -32.62 -39.99
C ALA A 201 -47.81 -33.45 -39.85
N ASN A 202 -48.73 -33.05 -38.98
CA ASN A 202 -49.96 -33.79 -38.64
C ASN A 202 -51.22 -33.23 -39.33
N THR A 203 -51.07 -32.25 -40.22
CA THR A 203 -52.20 -31.52 -40.83
C THR A 203 -53.06 -32.37 -41.76
N PHE A 204 -52.45 -33.31 -42.49
CA PHE A 204 -53.15 -34.19 -43.42
C PHE A 204 -54.22 -35.08 -42.77
N ASN A 205 -54.07 -35.35 -41.46
CA ASN A 205 -55.01 -36.20 -40.72
C ASN A 205 -56.00 -35.41 -39.88
N PHE A 206 -55.84 -34.10 -39.72
CA PHE A 206 -56.64 -33.31 -38.79
C PHE A 206 -57.92 -32.79 -39.45
N ASN A 207 -59.08 -33.36 -39.06
CA ASN A 207 -60.39 -33.02 -39.60
C ASN A 207 -61.38 -32.58 -38.51
N LEU A 208 -62.64 -32.29 -38.89
CA LEU A 208 -63.69 -31.82 -37.97
C LEU A 208 -63.93 -32.80 -36.80
N SER A 209 -63.91 -34.11 -37.04
CA SER A 209 -64.11 -35.11 -36.00
C SER A 209 -62.97 -35.12 -34.99
N ASP A 210 -61.73 -34.89 -35.43
CA ASP A 210 -60.58 -34.76 -34.53
C ASP A 210 -60.65 -33.48 -33.71
N ALA A 211 -60.99 -32.35 -34.37
CA ALA A 211 -61.15 -31.06 -33.72
C ALA A 211 -62.21 -31.06 -32.60
N LEU A 212 -63.31 -31.80 -32.78
CA LEU A 212 -64.35 -31.96 -31.76
C LEU A 212 -63.89 -32.77 -30.54
N ARG A 213 -62.90 -33.67 -30.71
CA ARG A 213 -62.38 -34.55 -29.66
C ARG A 213 -61.22 -33.96 -28.85
N VAL A 214 -60.68 -32.81 -29.26
CA VAL A 214 -59.57 -32.16 -28.55
C VAL A 214 -60.02 -31.75 -27.15
N SER A 215 -59.23 -32.10 -26.13
CA SER A 215 -59.50 -31.73 -24.73
C SER A 215 -59.49 -30.21 -24.54
N SER A 216 -60.34 -29.70 -23.65
CA SER A 216 -60.40 -28.28 -23.29
C SER A 216 -59.12 -27.68 -22.72
N ALA A 217 -58.17 -28.52 -22.27
CA ALA A 217 -56.83 -28.07 -21.88
C ALA A 217 -55.90 -27.77 -23.08
N ASN A 218 -56.27 -28.18 -24.30
CA ASN A 218 -55.41 -28.20 -25.49
C ASN A 218 -55.90 -27.25 -26.61
N TYR A 219 -56.80 -26.33 -26.30
CA TYR A 219 -57.22 -25.26 -27.20
C TYR A 219 -57.49 -23.96 -26.43
N SER A 220 -57.55 -22.84 -27.14
CA SER A 220 -57.97 -21.56 -26.56
C SER A 220 -59.39 -21.22 -26.99
N THR A 221 -60.27 -20.95 -26.03
CA THR A 221 -61.65 -20.54 -26.30
C THR A 221 -61.75 -19.04 -26.57
N VAL A 222 -62.50 -18.65 -27.59
CA VAL A 222 -62.77 -17.26 -27.95
C VAL A 222 -64.27 -17.08 -28.07
N LEU A 223 -64.84 -16.08 -27.39
CA LEU A 223 -66.27 -15.80 -27.46
C LEU A 223 -66.59 -14.97 -28.72
N PRO A 224 -67.78 -15.16 -29.33
CA PRO A 224 -68.23 -14.33 -30.46
C PRO A 224 -68.40 -12.87 -30.03
N THR A 225 -67.92 -11.93 -30.83
CA THR A 225 -67.96 -10.48 -30.51
C THR A 225 -68.57 -9.61 -31.60
N GLY A 226 -68.89 -10.17 -32.77
CA GLY A 226 -69.31 -9.40 -33.94
C GLY A 226 -68.16 -8.86 -34.79
N ALA A 227 -66.91 -9.05 -34.37
CA ALA A 227 -65.70 -8.63 -35.08
C ALA A 227 -64.71 -9.80 -35.23
N ASP A 228 -63.76 -9.66 -36.17
CA ASP A 228 -62.71 -10.66 -36.42
C ASP A 228 -61.77 -10.80 -35.22
N PRO A 229 -61.65 -11.99 -34.60
CA PRO A 229 -60.86 -12.13 -33.40
C PRO A 229 -59.35 -12.14 -33.64
N VAL A 230 -58.61 -11.60 -32.67
CA VAL A 230 -57.15 -11.69 -32.56
C VAL A 230 -56.79 -12.24 -31.19
N VAL A 231 -56.10 -13.38 -31.16
CA VAL A 231 -55.78 -14.11 -29.94
C VAL A 231 -54.27 -14.27 -29.83
N LYS A 232 -53.68 -13.75 -28.76
CA LYS A 232 -52.32 -14.09 -28.37
C LYS A 232 -52.37 -15.27 -27.41
N LEU A 233 -51.66 -16.35 -27.73
CA LEU A 233 -51.63 -17.52 -26.86
C LEU A 233 -50.77 -17.26 -25.62
N THR A 234 -50.73 -18.23 -24.70
CA THR A 234 -50.06 -18.12 -23.40
C THR A 234 -48.89 -19.09 -23.30
N ALA A 235 -48.06 -18.94 -22.26
CA ALA A 235 -46.92 -19.84 -22.04
C ALA A 235 -47.35 -21.30 -21.76
N ASN A 236 -48.59 -21.50 -21.31
CA ASN A 236 -49.17 -22.82 -21.01
C ASN A 236 -50.00 -23.38 -22.16
N SER A 237 -50.10 -22.67 -23.29
CA SER A 237 -50.87 -23.12 -24.44
C SER A 237 -50.24 -24.37 -25.04
N ARG A 238 -51.09 -25.34 -25.36
CA ARG A 238 -50.70 -26.65 -25.86
C ARG A 238 -51.18 -26.84 -27.30
N ASP A 239 -50.47 -27.70 -28.02
CA ASP A 239 -50.97 -28.25 -29.27
C ASP A 239 -52.08 -29.28 -29.01
N VAL A 240 -52.77 -29.69 -30.08
CA VAL A 240 -53.89 -30.65 -30.00
C VAL A 240 -53.49 -32.01 -29.41
N ASP A 241 -52.21 -32.38 -29.46
CA ASP A 241 -51.66 -33.60 -28.87
C ASP A 241 -51.40 -33.46 -27.36
N GLY A 242 -51.56 -32.25 -26.80
CA GLY A 242 -51.35 -31.95 -25.38
C GLY A 242 -49.92 -31.56 -25.02
N ASN A 243 -49.03 -31.36 -25.99
CA ASN A 243 -47.67 -30.88 -25.73
C ASN A 243 -47.67 -29.35 -25.67
N LEU A 244 -46.78 -28.76 -24.87
CA LEU A 244 -46.60 -27.30 -24.90
C LEU A 244 -46.11 -26.87 -26.28
N ILE A 245 -46.64 -25.74 -26.78
CA ILE A 245 -46.18 -25.12 -28.02
C ILE A 245 -44.75 -24.61 -27.79
N GLY A 246 -43.82 -24.92 -28.71
CA GLY A 246 -42.39 -24.59 -28.53
C GLY A 246 -41.65 -24.24 -29.82
N SER A 247 -40.44 -23.69 -29.66
CA SER A 247 -39.56 -23.28 -30.77
C SER A 247 -39.11 -24.42 -31.70
N LYS A 248 -38.73 -24.08 -32.94
CA LYS A 248 -38.25 -24.99 -34.01
C LYS A 248 -39.24 -26.07 -34.47
N GLN A 249 -40.43 -26.11 -33.87
CA GLN A 249 -41.52 -26.94 -34.31
C GLN A 249 -42.41 -26.11 -35.25
N ALA A 250 -42.62 -26.63 -36.45
CA ALA A 250 -43.56 -26.04 -37.39
C ALA A 250 -45.01 -26.36 -36.94
N TYR A 251 -45.87 -25.35 -36.90
CA TYR A 251 -47.27 -25.43 -36.53
C TYR A 251 -48.17 -24.81 -37.60
N VAL A 252 -49.46 -25.16 -37.55
CA VAL A 252 -50.56 -24.44 -38.18
C VAL A 252 -51.66 -24.23 -37.14
N ALA A 253 -52.51 -23.22 -37.34
CA ALA A 253 -53.72 -23.03 -36.56
C ALA A 253 -54.96 -23.41 -37.36
N TYR A 254 -55.90 -24.07 -36.69
CA TYR A 254 -57.28 -24.24 -37.13
C TYR A 254 -58.20 -23.51 -36.15
N VAL A 255 -59.36 -23.10 -36.64
CA VAL A 255 -60.42 -22.54 -35.81
C VAL A 255 -61.68 -23.37 -36.01
N LEU A 256 -62.17 -23.96 -34.92
CA LEU A 256 -63.46 -24.64 -34.88
C LEU A 256 -64.50 -23.64 -34.41
N ALA A 257 -65.45 -23.29 -35.28
CA ALA A 257 -66.63 -22.53 -34.91
C ALA A 257 -67.67 -23.50 -34.33
N VAL A 258 -67.87 -23.43 -33.01
CA VAL A 258 -68.75 -24.35 -32.28
C VAL A 258 -70.17 -23.86 -32.38
N GLY A 259 -71.07 -24.71 -32.85
CA GLY A 259 -72.49 -24.37 -32.98
C GLY A 259 -73.20 -24.20 -31.64
N LYS A 260 -74.10 -23.23 -31.58
CA LYS A 260 -74.95 -22.92 -30.44
C LYS A 260 -76.13 -23.89 -30.38
N GLY A 261 -76.33 -24.54 -29.25
CA GLY A 261 -77.36 -25.57 -29.11
C GLY A 261 -77.11 -26.75 -30.05
N ASN A 262 -78.08 -27.04 -30.92
CA ASN A 262 -78.03 -28.19 -31.85
C ASN A 262 -77.38 -27.89 -33.21
N ASN A 263 -76.86 -26.67 -33.41
CA ASN A 263 -76.24 -26.30 -34.69
C ASN A 263 -74.93 -27.05 -34.92
N ALA A 264 -74.69 -27.51 -36.15
CA ALA A 264 -73.46 -28.23 -36.49
C ALA A 264 -72.24 -27.29 -36.47
N SER A 265 -71.16 -27.74 -35.84
CA SER A 265 -69.88 -27.02 -35.80
C SER A 265 -69.13 -27.15 -37.12
N ALA A 266 -68.31 -26.16 -37.46
CA ALA A 266 -67.51 -26.17 -38.69
C ALA A 266 -66.05 -25.81 -38.43
N LEU A 267 -65.14 -26.59 -39.03
CA LEU A 267 -63.69 -26.39 -38.94
C LEU A 267 -63.21 -25.54 -40.11
N SER A 268 -62.34 -24.58 -39.84
CA SER A 268 -61.66 -23.79 -40.85
C SER A 268 -60.71 -24.62 -41.72
N SER A 269 -60.25 -24.04 -42.83
CA SER A 269 -58.97 -24.45 -43.42
C SER A 269 -57.81 -24.13 -42.46
N ALA A 270 -56.68 -24.81 -42.65
CA ALA A 270 -55.46 -24.53 -41.90
C ALA A 270 -54.93 -23.12 -42.23
N SER A 271 -54.33 -22.45 -41.25
CA SER A 271 -53.47 -21.30 -41.53
C SER A 271 -52.24 -21.68 -42.36
N SER A 272 -51.49 -20.67 -42.80
CA SER A 272 -50.10 -20.88 -43.24
C SER A 272 -49.28 -21.54 -42.13
N THR A 273 -48.28 -22.34 -42.52
CA THR A 273 -47.30 -22.90 -41.58
C THR A 273 -46.45 -21.79 -40.97
N ILE A 274 -46.18 -21.93 -39.68
CA ILE A 274 -45.29 -21.05 -38.93
C ILE A 274 -44.37 -21.87 -38.04
N THR A 275 -43.10 -21.47 -37.97
CA THR A 275 -42.13 -22.05 -37.04
C THR A 275 -41.66 -20.92 -36.14
N LEU A 276 -41.70 -21.16 -34.82
CA LEU A 276 -41.21 -20.20 -33.84
C LEU A 276 -39.68 -20.28 -33.81
N ASP A 277 -39.03 -19.52 -34.69
CA ASP A 277 -37.57 -19.61 -34.95
C ASP A 277 -36.77 -18.44 -34.35
N ASN A 278 -37.44 -17.36 -33.94
CA ASN A 278 -36.82 -16.19 -33.34
C ASN A 278 -36.57 -16.40 -31.85
N VAL A 279 -35.62 -17.26 -31.50
CA VAL A 279 -35.18 -17.43 -30.11
C VAL A 279 -33.99 -16.52 -29.82
N THR A 280 -34.18 -15.50 -28.98
CA THR A 280 -33.08 -14.71 -28.43
C THR A 280 -32.44 -15.46 -27.26
N TYR A 281 -31.28 -16.08 -27.49
CA TYR A 281 -30.47 -16.67 -26.42
C TYR A 281 -29.96 -15.57 -25.48
N VAL A 282 -29.83 -15.89 -24.18
CA VAL A 282 -29.03 -15.03 -23.31
C VAL A 282 -27.57 -15.10 -23.73
N ALA A 283 -26.96 -13.95 -23.90
CA ALA A 283 -25.54 -13.87 -24.23
C ALA A 283 -24.68 -14.19 -23.00
N ALA A 284 -23.50 -14.77 -23.26
CA ALA A 284 -22.48 -14.97 -22.23
C ALA A 284 -21.93 -13.63 -21.77
N THR A 285 -21.66 -13.48 -20.49
CA THR A 285 -20.79 -12.40 -20.01
C THR A 285 -19.38 -12.60 -20.55
N THR A 286 -18.64 -11.49 -20.69
CA THR A 286 -17.26 -11.46 -21.18
C THR A 286 -16.34 -10.83 -20.15
N ASP A 287 -15.03 -10.87 -20.38
CA ASP A 287 -14.01 -10.29 -19.50
C ASP A 287 -14.11 -10.72 -18.03
N VAL A 288 -14.43 -11.99 -17.78
CA VAL A 288 -14.48 -12.50 -16.40
C VAL A 288 -13.08 -12.49 -15.82
N LYS A 289 -12.90 -11.65 -14.80
CA LYS A 289 -11.65 -11.44 -14.09
C LYS A 289 -11.87 -11.68 -12.61
N ALA A 290 -10.84 -12.22 -11.98
CA ALA A 290 -10.76 -12.39 -10.55
C ALA A 290 -9.51 -11.70 -10.04
N SER A 291 -9.63 -11.01 -8.91
CA SER A 291 -8.53 -10.34 -8.23
C SER A 291 -8.58 -10.66 -6.74
N ASP A 292 -7.41 -10.86 -6.16
CA ASP A 292 -7.22 -10.98 -4.73
C ASP A 292 -7.16 -9.57 -4.13
N VAL A 293 -8.16 -9.18 -3.34
CA VAL A 293 -8.35 -7.80 -2.86
C VAL A 293 -8.26 -7.65 -1.34
N ASN A 294 -8.29 -8.75 -0.58
CA ASN A 294 -8.23 -8.74 0.89
C ASN A 294 -7.30 -9.87 1.39
N ASN A 295 -7.22 -10.08 2.71
CA ASN A 295 -6.35 -11.11 3.32
C ASN A 295 -7.05 -11.83 4.50
N TYR A 296 -8.30 -12.23 4.29
CA TYR A 296 -9.14 -12.96 5.23
C TYR A 296 -8.97 -14.48 5.20
N GLY A 297 -8.23 -15.01 4.24
CA GLY A 297 -8.04 -16.45 4.02
C GLY A 297 -9.28 -17.17 3.49
N ASP A 298 -10.32 -16.42 3.13
CA ASP A 298 -11.66 -16.91 2.77
C ASP A 298 -12.23 -16.19 1.54
N GLY A 299 -13.50 -16.44 1.21
CA GLY A 299 -14.16 -15.85 0.05
C GLY A 299 -14.04 -14.33 -0.04
N ARG A 300 -13.91 -13.58 1.07
CA ARG A 300 -13.80 -12.10 1.05
C ARG A 300 -12.57 -11.60 0.30
N ASP A 301 -11.58 -12.45 0.08
CA ASP A 301 -10.37 -12.12 -0.66
C ASP A 301 -10.61 -12.07 -2.16
N LEU A 302 -11.67 -12.73 -2.62
CA LEU A 302 -11.98 -12.84 -4.03
C LEU A 302 -12.96 -11.74 -4.47
N SER A 303 -12.45 -10.78 -5.25
CA SER A 303 -13.27 -9.84 -6.02
C SER A 303 -13.37 -10.30 -7.46
N ILE A 304 -14.59 -10.34 -7.98
CA ILE A 304 -14.90 -10.74 -9.34
C ILE A 304 -15.38 -9.53 -10.13
N SER A 305 -14.91 -9.39 -11.35
CA SER A 305 -15.49 -8.46 -12.33
C SER A 305 -15.78 -9.14 -13.66
N PHE A 306 -16.81 -8.67 -14.37
CA PHE A 306 -17.16 -9.12 -15.71
C PHE A 306 -17.94 -8.05 -16.48
N THR A 307 -17.93 -8.16 -17.80
CA THR A 307 -18.67 -7.28 -18.72
C THR A 307 -20.02 -7.93 -19.08
N ARG A 308 -21.11 -7.20 -18.86
CA ARG A 308 -22.47 -7.57 -19.27
C ARG A 308 -22.59 -7.57 -20.79
N PRO A 309 -23.41 -8.45 -21.38
CA PRO A 309 -23.75 -8.34 -22.79
C PRO A 309 -24.41 -7.00 -23.12
N SER A 310 -24.23 -6.52 -24.36
CA SER A 310 -24.87 -5.29 -24.84
C SER A 310 -26.41 -5.37 -24.86
N SER A 311 -26.97 -6.58 -24.95
CA SER A 311 -28.39 -6.87 -24.79
C SER A 311 -28.59 -7.90 -23.67
N ASP A 312 -29.13 -7.48 -22.52
CA ASP A 312 -29.38 -8.34 -21.35
C ASP A 312 -30.82 -8.25 -20.82
N SER A 313 -31.77 -7.82 -21.67
CA SER A 313 -33.20 -7.75 -21.35
C SER A 313 -33.75 -9.09 -20.87
N ASN A 314 -33.28 -10.18 -21.48
CA ASN A 314 -33.73 -11.56 -21.21
C ASN A 314 -32.89 -12.29 -20.15
N ILE A 315 -31.95 -11.60 -19.49
CA ILE A 315 -31.16 -12.14 -18.37
C ILE A 315 -31.81 -11.74 -17.05
N ALA A 316 -32.21 -12.66 -16.18
CA ALA A 316 -32.74 -12.35 -14.85
C ALA A 316 -31.64 -11.89 -13.88
N SER A 317 -30.52 -12.62 -13.86
CA SER A 317 -29.39 -12.40 -12.96
C SER A 317 -28.14 -13.11 -13.47
N TYR A 318 -27.01 -12.88 -12.81
CA TYR A 318 -25.76 -13.56 -13.06
C TYR A 318 -25.40 -14.43 -11.85
N ARG A 319 -24.94 -15.66 -12.06
CA ARG A 319 -24.39 -16.51 -10.98
C ARG A 319 -22.89 -16.60 -11.12
N VAL A 320 -22.15 -16.18 -10.11
CA VAL A 320 -20.72 -16.41 -9.99
C VAL A 320 -20.48 -17.81 -9.46
N LEU A 321 -19.75 -18.61 -10.23
CA LEU A 321 -19.42 -20.00 -9.96
C LEU A 321 -17.90 -20.09 -9.76
N VAL A 322 -17.48 -20.38 -8.54
CA VAL A 322 -16.07 -20.54 -8.18
C VAL A 322 -15.68 -22.00 -8.30
N VAL A 323 -14.86 -22.33 -9.29
CA VAL A 323 -14.51 -23.73 -9.60
C VAL A 323 -13.04 -23.94 -9.24
N LYS A 324 -12.69 -25.04 -8.57
CA LYS A 324 -11.27 -25.39 -8.38
C LYS A 324 -10.63 -25.61 -9.76
N THR A 325 -9.49 -24.99 -10.01
CA THR A 325 -8.83 -24.99 -11.34
C THR A 325 -8.55 -26.40 -11.85
N LYS A 326 -8.28 -27.35 -10.94
CA LYS A 326 -8.10 -28.77 -11.29
C LYS A 326 -9.36 -29.46 -11.86
N ASP A 327 -10.55 -28.92 -11.60
CA ASP A 327 -11.84 -29.53 -11.94
C ASP A 327 -12.49 -28.89 -13.19
N ILE A 328 -11.84 -27.90 -13.82
CA ILE A 328 -12.40 -27.15 -14.96
C ILE A 328 -12.71 -28.03 -16.18
N SER A 329 -11.97 -29.12 -16.38
CA SER A 329 -12.20 -30.05 -17.50
C SER A 329 -13.53 -30.79 -17.41
N LYS A 330 -14.16 -30.79 -16.23
CA LYS A 330 -15.47 -31.39 -15.96
C LYS A 330 -16.57 -30.35 -15.78
N PHE A 331 -16.25 -29.06 -15.88
CA PHE A 331 -17.19 -27.97 -15.60
C PHE A 331 -17.70 -27.35 -16.89
N ASP A 332 -18.85 -27.83 -17.35
CA ASP A 332 -19.57 -27.32 -18.51
C ASP A 332 -20.87 -26.61 -18.12
N LEU A 333 -21.68 -26.22 -19.11
CA LEU A 333 -22.98 -25.59 -18.88
C LEU A 333 -23.94 -26.50 -18.09
N ALA A 334 -23.91 -27.81 -18.30
CA ALA A 334 -24.77 -28.74 -17.58
C ALA A 334 -24.37 -28.83 -16.11
N ALA A 335 -23.06 -28.89 -15.81
CA ALA A 335 -22.54 -28.83 -14.46
C ALA A 335 -22.92 -27.51 -13.79
N ALA A 336 -22.74 -26.38 -14.47
CA ALA A 336 -23.07 -25.04 -13.97
C ALA A 336 -24.57 -24.89 -13.62
N ASN A 337 -25.46 -25.43 -14.43
CA ASN A 337 -26.91 -25.39 -14.18
C ASN A 337 -27.33 -26.21 -12.95
N ASN A 338 -26.58 -27.27 -12.61
CA ASN A 338 -26.87 -28.16 -11.49
C ASN A 338 -26.20 -27.74 -10.17
N VAL A 339 -25.42 -26.66 -10.14
CA VAL A 339 -24.80 -26.16 -8.91
C VAL A 339 -25.89 -25.66 -7.94
N SER A 340 -25.85 -26.16 -6.70
CA SER A 340 -26.75 -25.75 -5.62
C SER A 340 -26.67 -24.25 -5.35
N SER A 341 -27.80 -23.63 -4.97
CA SER A 341 -27.87 -22.20 -4.64
C SER A 341 -27.01 -21.74 -3.46
N GLN A 342 -26.53 -22.68 -2.64
CA GLN A 342 -25.58 -22.40 -1.55
C GLN A 342 -24.12 -22.31 -2.04
N ASN A 343 -23.84 -22.72 -3.27
CA ASN A 343 -22.50 -22.88 -3.84
C ASN A 343 -22.22 -21.91 -5.01
N TYR A 344 -23.00 -20.84 -5.11
CA TYR A 344 -22.78 -19.74 -6.04
C TYR A 344 -23.24 -18.41 -5.44
N THR A 345 -22.78 -17.31 -6.02
CA THR A 345 -23.20 -15.96 -5.62
C THR A 345 -24.06 -15.34 -6.72
N THR A 346 -25.26 -14.86 -6.38
CA THR A 346 -26.15 -14.19 -7.34
C THR A 346 -25.83 -12.69 -7.40
N ILE A 347 -25.62 -12.17 -8.60
CA ILE A 347 -25.47 -10.74 -8.88
C ILE A 347 -26.65 -10.30 -9.74
N TYR A 348 -27.40 -9.31 -9.24
CA TYR A 348 -28.52 -8.70 -9.97
C TYR A 348 -28.03 -7.56 -10.87
N LYS A 349 -28.76 -7.34 -11.98
CA LYS A 349 -28.47 -6.28 -12.95
C LYS A 349 -28.55 -4.89 -12.28
N SER A 350 -27.43 -4.21 -12.10
CA SER A 350 -27.40 -2.83 -11.59
C SER A 350 -26.16 -2.07 -12.09
N GLY A 351 -26.26 -0.75 -12.26
CA GLY A 351 -25.12 0.08 -12.69
C GLY A 351 -24.69 -0.11 -14.15
N GLY A 352 -23.41 0.16 -14.43
CA GLY A 352 -22.80 0.17 -15.77
C GLY A 352 -22.65 -1.20 -16.44
N SER A 353 -21.96 -1.22 -17.58
CA SER A 353 -21.69 -2.45 -18.35
C SER A 353 -20.80 -3.44 -17.60
N THR A 354 -19.82 -2.96 -16.82
CA THR A 354 -18.98 -3.80 -15.96
C THR A 354 -19.64 -3.98 -14.59
N GLN A 355 -19.71 -5.23 -14.13
CA GLN A 355 -20.14 -5.60 -12.79
C GLN A 355 -18.92 -5.98 -11.96
N THR A 356 -18.89 -5.54 -10.71
CA THR A 356 -17.84 -5.91 -9.75
C THR A 356 -18.49 -6.30 -8.43
N SER A 357 -18.07 -7.42 -7.84
CA SER A 357 -18.58 -7.89 -6.55
C SER A 357 -17.51 -8.66 -5.80
N ALA A 358 -17.36 -8.36 -4.51
CA ALA A 358 -16.57 -9.16 -3.58
C ALA A 358 -17.44 -10.28 -3.01
N LEU A 359 -16.86 -11.47 -2.83
CA LEU A 359 -17.56 -12.56 -2.17
C LEU A 359 -17.57 -12.38 -0.65
N THR A 360 -18.26 -13.28 0.05
CA THR A 360 -18.43 -13.24 1.50
C THR A 360 -17.60 -14.33 2.19
N SER A 361 -17.46 -14.25 3.51
CA SER A 361 -16.76 -15.29 4.30
C SER A 361 -17.43 -16.66 4.23
N SER A 362 -18.72 -16.69 3.89
CA SER A 362 -19.51 -17.92 3.74
C SER A 362 -19.58 -18.45 2.31
N SER A 363 -18.90 -17.79 1.36
CA SER A 363 -18.93 -18.19 -0.04
C SER A 363 -18.22 -19.52 -0.26
N ARG A 364 -18.82 -20.37 -1.09
CA ARG A 364 -18.38 -21.74 -1.37
C ARG A 364 -18.03 -21.92 -2.83
N ASP A 365 -17.12 -22.84 -3.08
CA ASP A 365 -16.85 -23.33 -4.43
C ASP A 365 -17.98 -24.25 -4.92
N THR A 366 -17.96 -24.62 -6.20
CA THR A 366 -19.00 -25.46 -6.82
C THR A 366 -19.07 -26.87 -6.24
N SER A 367 -18.05 -27.34 -5.52
CA SER A 367 -18.07 -28.61 -4.77
C SER A 367 -18.72 -28.49 -3.38
N GLY A 368 -19.01 -27.27 -2.94
CA GLY A 368 -19.62 -26.96 -1.65
C GLY A 368 -18.63 -26.73 -0.51
N GLU A 369 -17.33 -26.74 -0.78
CA GLU A 369 -16.32 -26.35 0.21
C GLU A 369 -16.24 -24.82 0.32
N LEU A 370 -15.90 -24.31 1.52
CA LEU A 370 -15.57 -22.89 1.67
C LEU A 370 -14.35 -22.56 0.81
N ILE A 371 -14.40 -21.39 0.18
CA ILE A 371 -13.27 -20.84 -0.56
C ILE A 371 -12.14 -20.56 0.44
N LYS A 372 -10.91 -20.98 0.12
CA LYS A 372 -9.75 -20.92 1.02
C LYS A 372 -8.47 -20.56 0.27
N SER A 373 -7.50 -19.98 0.97
CA SER A 373 -6.17 -19.70 0.42
C SER A 373 -5.42 -20.95 -0.04
N ASN A 374 -4.42 -20.74 -0.90
CA ASN A 374 -3.57 -21.79 -1.49
C ASN A 374 -4.30 -22.83 -2.35
N VAL A 375 -5.56 -22.59 -2.71
CA VAL A 375 -6.28 -23.39 -3.71
C VAL A 375 -6.44 -22.55 -4.97
N PRO A 376 -5.99 -23.04 -6.14
CA PRO A 376 -6.19 -22.32 -7.39
C PRO A 376 -7.65 -22.45 -7.83
N TYR A 377 -8.33 -21.33 -8.08
CA TYR A 377 -9.70 -21.25 -8.57
C TYR A 377 -9.78 -20.61 -9.95
N THR A 378 -10.79 -21.00 -10.72
CA THR A 378 -11.17 -20.41 -12.00
C THR A 378 -12.64 -20.00 -11.91
N ILE A 379 -12.96 -18.76 -12.28
CA ILE A 379 -14.29 -18.21 -12.10
C ILE A 379 -15.06 -18.29 -13.40
N TYR A 380 -16.30 -18.78 -13.31
CA TYR A 380 -17.27 -18.72 -14.39
C TYR A 380 -18.46 -17.86 -13.96
N VAL A 381 -19.08 -17.20 -14.92
CA VAL A 381 -20.32 -16.46 -14.71
C VAL A 381 -21.40 -17.06 -15.60
N LEU A 382 -22.51 -17.45 -15.00
CA LEU A 382 -23.67 -17.98 -15.70
C LEU A 382 -24.71 -16.87 -15.85
N SER A 383 -24.99 -16.46 -17.09
CA SER A 383 -26.14 -15.63 -17.44
C SER A 383 -27.41 -16.44 -17.27
N VAL A 384 -28.24 -16.09 -16.28
CA VAL A 384 -29.49 -16.79 -15.98
C VAL A 384 -30.63 -16.17 -16.77
N SER A 385 -31.37 -16.96 -17.55
CA SER A 385 -32.51 -16.47 -18.31
C SER A 385 -33.68 -16.03 -17.41
N SER A 386 -34.40 -14.99 -17.83
CA SER A 386 -35.68 -14.55 -17.24
C SER A 386 -36.91 -15.26 -17.81
N ASN A 387 -36.75 -16.11 -18.84
CA ASN A 387 -37.82 -16.92 -19.40
C ASN A 387 -37.58 -18.42 -19.14
N SER A 388 -38.64 -19.17 -18.82
CA SER A 388 -38.56 -20.57 -18.40
C SER A 388 -38.56 -21.57 -19.57
N SER A 389 -38.64 -21.12 -20.82
CA SER A 389 -38.91 -21.99 -21.97
C SER A 389 -37.85 -22.01 -23.07
N VAL A 390 -37.05 -20.94 -23.31
CA VAL A 390 -36.18 -20.91 -24.52
C VAL A 390 -34.89 -20.09 -24.50
N ALA A 391 -34.51 -19.36 -23.46
CA ALA A 391 -33.12 -18.95 -23.33
C ALA A 391 -32.42 -19.90 -22.35
N SER A 392 -31.70 -20.88 -22.88
CA SER A 392 -30.78 -21.68 -22.06
C SER A 392 -29.79 -20.73 -21.39
N ASN A 393 -29.54 -20.91 -20.10
CA ASN A 393 -28.50 -20.16 -19.41
C ASN A 393 -27.19 -20.25 -20.21
N LYS A 394 -26.39 -19.19 -20.19
CA LYS A 394 -25.13 -19.17 -20.93
C LYS A 394 -23.96 -19.01 -19.98
N LEU A 395 -23.03 -19.97 -20.05
CA LEU A 395 -21.81 -19.95 -19.27
C LEU A 395 -20.75 -19.11 -20.00
N SER A 396 -20.07 -18.23 -19.26
CA SER A 396 -18.91 -17.48 -19.76
C SER A 396 -17.72 -18.39 -20.05
N SER A 397 -16.69 -17.85 -20.70
CA SER A 397 -15.34 -18.40 -20.56
C SER A 397 -14.87 -18.27 -19.11
N GLY A 398 -14.04 -19.22 -18.66
CA GLY A 398 -13.41 -19.12 -17.34
C GLY A 398 -12.44 -17.94 -17.27
N SER A 399 -12.30 -17.34 -16.10
CA SER A 399 -11.23 -16.38 -15.83
C SER A 399 -9.85 -17.02 -15.96
N SER A 400 -8.79 -16.22 -15.90
CA SER A 400 -7.48 -16.77 -15.53
C SER A 400 -7.54 -17.42 -14.15
N SER A 401 -6.72 -18.45 -13.92
CA SER A 401 -6.62 -19.09 -12.60
C SER A 401 -6.09 -18.09 -11.58
N ILE A 402 -6.72 -18.06 -10.41
CA ILE A 402 -6.32 -17.24 -9.26
C ILE A 402 -6.11 -18.14 -8.06
N THR A 403 -4.99 -17.96 -7.36
CA THR A 403 -4.77 -18.58 -6.05
C THR A 403 -4.84 -17.48 -5.01
N LEU A 404 -5.77 -17.58 -4.07
CA LEU A 404 -5.88 -16.62 -2.99
C LEU A 404 -4.63 -16.72 -2.11
N SER A 405 -3.96 -15.59 -1.93
CA SER A 405 -2.82 -15.48 -1.03
C SER A 405 -3.34 -15.59 0.40
N VAL A 406 -2.66 -16.34 1.27
CA VAL A 406 -2.65 -15.90 2.67
C VAL A 406 -1.76 -14.68 2.71
N GLY A 407 -2.21 -13.57 3.28
CA GLY A 407 -1.38 -12.38 3.40
C GLY A 407 -0.06 -12.77 4.05
N SER A 408 1.01 -12.86 3.27
CA SER A 408 2.27 -13.40 3.78
C SER A 408 2.76 -12.48 4.89
N ILE A 409 2.98 -13.08 6.06
CA ILE A 409 3.70 -12.41 7.13
C ILE A 409 5.14 -12.33 6.63
N THR A 410 5.76 -11.15 6.68
CA THR A 410 7.17 -11.03 6.33
C THR A 410 8.00 -11.44 7.53
N SER A 411 9.09 -12.18 7.33
CA SER A 411 9.97 -12.56 8.43
C SER A 411 10.57 -11.31 9.09
N PRO A 412 10.60 -11.23 10.44
CA PRO A 412 11.28 -10.14 11.14
C PRO A 412 12.77 -10.09 10.78
N VAL A 413 13.37 -8.91 10.75
CA VAL A 413 14.82 -8.74 10.50
C VAL A 413 15.50 -8.34 11.80
N ILE A 414 16.40 -9.18 12.28
CA ILE A 414 17.26 -8.85 13.43
C ILE A 414 18.26 -7.79 12.98
N THR A 415 18.27 -6.65 13.67
CA THR A 415 19.16 -5.52 13.38
C THR A 415 20.41 -5.54 14.24
N ALA A 416 20.30 -6.01 15.49
CA ALA A 416 21.44 -6.16 16.40
C ALA A 416 21.16 -7.22 17.47
N VAL A 417 22.21 -7.91 17.89
CA VAL A 417 22.23 -8.72 19.11
C VAL A 417 23.47 -8.31 19.88
N GLU A 418 23.29 -7.85 21.11
CA GLU A 418 24.33 -7.19 21.89
C GLU A 418 24.40 -7.78 23.30
N ASP A 419 25.61 -7.80 23.84
CA ASP A 419 25.91 -8.11 25.24
C ASP A 419 26.01 -6.77 25.97
N ILE A 420 25.06 -6.46 26.87
CA ILE A 420 24.85 -5.10 27.41
C ILE A 420 24.92 -5.00 28.94
N ASN A 421 24.95 -6.13 29.64
CA ASN A 421 25.01 -6.21 31.10
C ASN A 421 25.92 -7.39 31.50
N ASP A 422 26.21 -7.54 32.80
CA ASP A 422 27.12 -8.56 33.32
C ASP A 422 26.52 -9.39 34.47
N TYR A 423 25.25 -9.74 34.35
CA TYR A 423 24.52 -10.58 35.30
C TYR A 423 24.85 -12.08 35.19
N GLY A 424 25.55 -12.49 34.14
CA GLY A 424 25.85 -13.89 33.84
C GLY A 424 24.69 -14.70 33.28
N ASP A 425 23.60 -14.02 32.91
CA ASP A 425 22.33 -14.63 32.55
C ASP A 425 21.65 -13.91 31.38
N GLY A 426 20.38 -14.25 31.09
CA GLY A 426 19.65 -13.68 29.96
C GLY A 426 19.56 -12.15 29.95
N ARG A 427 19.72 -11.47 31.09
CA ARG A 427 19.69 -9.99 31.15
C ARG A 427 20.86 -9.34 30.42
N ASP A 428 21.88 -10.10 30.08
CA ASP A 428 23.05 -9.62 29.36
C ASP A 428 22.74 -9.51 27.86
N LEU A 429 21.75 -10.26 27.37
CA LEU A 429 21.41 -10.33 25.96
C LEU A 429 20.30 -9.32 25.58
N ARG A 430 20.66 -8.30 24.78
CA ARG A 430 19.71 -7.40 24.11
C ARG A 430 19.53 -7.80 22.65
N VAL A 431 18.27 -7.96 22.24
CA VAL A 431 17.88 -8.34 20.88
C VAL A 431 17.06 -7.23 20.25
N SER A 432 17.57 -6.67 19.15
CA SER A 432 16.93 -5.61 18.38
C SER A 432 16.49 -6.12 17.02
N PHE A 433 15.26 -5.80 16.61
CA PHE A 433 14.71 -6.20 15.32
C PHE A 433 13.67 -5.20 14.78
N THR A 434 13.49 -5.23 13.46
CA THR A 434 12.50 -4.38 12.78
C THR A 434 11.08 -4.87 13.08
N LYS A 435 10.16 -3.94 13.32
CA LYS A 435 8.73 -4.27 13.30
C LYS A 435 8.32 -4.74 11.91
N LEU A 436 7.24 -5.52 11.83
CA LEU A 436 6.61 -5.78 10.54
C LEU A 436 5.97 -4.50 9.98
N SER A 437 5.93 -4.42 8.64
CA SER A 437 5.21 -3.35 7.94
C SER A 437 3.72 -3.36 8.31
N ASP A 438 3.13 -4.54 8.45
CA ASP A 438 1.75 -4.77 8.87
C ASP A 438 1.66 -5.70 10.09
N GLU A 439 1.72 -5.11 11.29
CA GLU A 439 1.58 -5.85 12.55
C GLU A 439 0.13 -6.24 12.90
N SER A 440 -0.86 -5.89 12.07
CA SER A 440 -2.24 -6.37 12.25
C SER A 440 -2.36 -7.88 11.99
N LYS A 441 -1.44 -8.42 11.19
CA LYS A 441 -1.37 -9.84 10.82
C LYS A 441 -0.81 -10.74 11.92
N ILE A 442 -0.20 -10.18 12.96
CA ILE A 442 0.48 -10.93 14.02
C ILE A 442 -0.07 -10.59 15.40
N SER A 443 0.00 -11.55 16.33
CA SER A 443 -0.40 -11.38 17.73
C SER A 443 0.76 -10.84 18.58
N SER A 444 1.95 -11.40 18.39
CA SER A 444 3.16 -11.08 19.15
C SER A 444 4.40 -11.58 18.39
N TYR A 445 5.57 -11.31 18.96
CA TYR A 445 6.85 -11.90 18.54
C TYR A 445 7.33 -12.92 19.56
N ARG A 446 8.18 -13.85 19.13
CA ARG A 446 8.93 -14.75 20.00
C ARG A 446 10.41 -14.69 19.68
N ILE A 447 11.24 -14.55 20.70
CA ILE A 447 12.69 -14.58 20.60
C ILE A 447 13.18 -15.94 21.07
N PHE A 448 13.92 -16.63 20.19
CA PHE A 448 14.54 -17.92 20.47
C PHE A 448 16.05 -17.74 20.57
N VAL A 449 16.63 -18.23 21.67
CA VAL A 449 18.08 -18.31 21.84
C VAL A 449 18.51 -19.74 21.53
N VAL A 450 19.45 -19.90 20.60
CA VAL A 450 19.89 -21.20 20.10
C VAL A 450 21.41 -21.26 20.25
N LYS A 451 21.95 -22.37 20.76
CA LYS A 451 23.41 -22.53 20.81
C LYS A 451 24.00 -22.44 19.40
N ALA A 452 25.08 -21.69 19.22
CA ALA A 452 25.69 -21.43 17.91
C ALA A 452 26.15 -22.71 17.21
N SER A 453 26.44 -23.79 17.95
CA SER A 453 26.76 -25.11 17.39
C SER A 453 25.57 -25.88 16.81
N ASN A 454 24.32 -25.49 17.14
CA ASN A 454 23.10 -26.20 16.74
C ASN A 454 22.15 -25.35 15.86
N TYR A 455 22.54 -24.12 15.52
CA TYR A 455 21.64 -23.17 14.84
C TYR A 455 21.21 -23.64 13.45
N SER A 456 22.06 -24.34 12.70
CA SER A 456 21.77 -24.82 11.33
C SER A 456 20.63 -25.83 11.30
N ASN A 457 20.37 -26.49 12.43
CA ASN A 457 19.28 -27.44 12.59
C ASN A 457 17.98 -26.77 13.06
N PHE A 458 17.99 -25.47 13.38
CA PHE A 458 16.82 -24.74 13.86
C PHE A 458 16.09 -24.06 12.70
N ASN A 459 14.82 -24.43 12.52
CA ASN A 459 13.97 -23.95 11.44
C ASN A 459 12.56 -23.66 11.99
N LEU A 460 11.67 -23.13 11.15
CA LEU A 460 10.30 -22.77 11.53
C LEU A 460 9.53 -23.93 12.18
N THR A 461 9.66 -25.15 11.66
CA THR A 461 9.01 -26.34 12.24
C THR A 461 9.45 -26.57 13.68
N LYS A 462 10.75 -26.49 13.97
CA LYS A 462 11.26 -26.62 15.33
C LYS A 462 10.85 -25.45 16.21
N ALA A 463 10.92 -24.22 15.71
CA ALA A 463 10.52 -23.01 16.43
C ALA A 463 9.05 -23.08 16.90
N ASN A 464 8.16 -23.61 16.07
CA ASN A 464 6.76 -23.82 16.42
C ASN A 464 6.54 -24.87 17.52
N ALA A 465 7.46 -25.83 17.67
CA ALA A 465 7.38 -26.90 18.67
C ALA A 465 8.07 -26.57 20.00
N VAL A 466 8.80 -25.45 20.09
CA VAL A 466 9.49 -25.04 21.33
C VAL A 466 8.47 -24.68 22.41
N SER A 467 8.67 -25.21 23.62
CA SER A 467 7.87 -24.89 24.81
C SER A 467 7.91 -23.38 25.13
N SER A 468 6.79 -22.84 25.63
CA SER A 468 6.71 -21.42 26.04
C SER A 468 7.65 -21.01 27.15
N SER A 469 8.17 -21.97 27.92
CA SER A 469 9.24 -21.75 28.91
C SER A 469 10.62 -21.48 28.31
N ASN A 470 10.82 -21.78 27.02
CA ASN A 470 12.12 -21.81 26.35
C ASN A 470 12.24 -20.75 25.23
N TYR A 471 11.36 -19.75 25.25
CA TYR A 471 11.45 -18.57 24.40
C TYR A 471 10.99 -17.34 25.17
N THR A 472 11.35 -16.14 24.70
CA THR A 472 10.84 -14.88 25.24
C THR A 472 9.75 -14.34 24.33
N GLN A 473 8.51 -14.20 24.83
CA GLN A 473 7.43 -13.58 24.09
C GLN A 473 7.49 -12.06 24.23
N VAL A 474 7.33 -11.33 23.12
CA VAL A 474 7.41 -9.87 23.07
C VAL A 474 6.16 -9.31 22.39
N ASN A 475 5.52 -8.33 23.03
CA ASN A 475 4.32 -7.70 22.51
C ASN A 475 4.64 -6.69 21.41
N LYS A 476 3.67 -6.44 20.53
CA LYS A 476 3.76 -5.40 19.52
C LYS A 476 3.80 -4.02 20.17
N THR A 477 4.63 -3.12 19.63
CA THR A 477 4.75 -1.73 20.11
C THR A 477 4.38 -0.70 19.04
N GLY A 478 4.22 -1.10 17.77
CA GLY A 478 4.11 -0.18 16.63
C GLY A 478 5.44 0.41 16.15
N TYR A 479 6.55 0.10 16.83
CA TYR A 479 7.91 0.57 16.54
C TYR A 479 8.89 -0.61 16.46
N ASN A 480 10.09 -0.38 15.93
CA ASN A 480 11.17 -1.37 16.04
C ASN A 480 11.42 -1.70 17.52
N ILE A 481 11.71 -2.97 17.79
CA ILE A 481 11.75 -3.49 19.15
C ILE A 481 13.20 -3.77 19.54
N SER A 482 13.56 -3.38 20.76
CA SER A 482 14.82 -3.72 21.41
C SER A 482 14.50 -4.32 22.78
N GLN A 483 14.64 -5.64 22.90
CA GLN A 483 14.25 -6.41 24.08
C GLN A 483 15.49 -6.93 24.82
N VAL A 484 15.59 -6.61 26.11
CA VAL A 484 16.52 -7.27 27.04
C VAL A 484 15.82 -8.51 27.60
N LEU A 485 16.48 -9.67 27.59
CA LEU A 485 15.84 -10.89 28.12
C LEU A 485 15.81 -10.89 29.65
N SER A 486 15.03 -11.79 30.24
CA SER A 486 14.92 -11.91 31.70
C SER A 486 16.06 -12.74 32.28
N SER A 487 16.25 -12.66 33.61
CA SER A 487 17.25 -13.47 34.33
C SER A 487 17.04 -14.98 34.17
N GLY A 488 15.78 -15.39 33.97
CA GLY A 488 15.39 -16.78 33.76
C GLY A 488 15.31 -17.20 32.29
N ALA A 489 15.80 -16.39 31.34
CA ALA A 489 15.72 -16.73 29.92
C ALA A 489 16.47 -18.03 29.63
N ARG A 490 15.86 -18.89 28.82
CA ARG A 490 16.39 -20.20 28.43
C ARG A 490 16.64 -20.26 26.94
N ASP A 491 17.62 -21.06 26.55
CA ASP A 491 17.77 -21.49 25.18
C ASP A 491 16.68 -22.52 24.80
N ILE A 492 16.59 -22.84 23.51
CA ILE A 492 15.59 -23.78 23.00
C ILE A 492 15.66 -25.18 23.60
N ASP A 493 16.83 -25.58 24.15
CA ASP A 493 17.03 -26.87 24.81
C ASP A 493 16.59 -26.83 26.28
N GLY A 494 16.13 -25.67 26.77
CA GLY A 494 15.65 -25.46 28.13
C GLY A 494 16.75 -25.14 29.14
N VAL A 495 17.99 -24.92 28.70
CA VAL A 495 19.10 -24.52 29.57
C VAL A 495 19.08 -23.00 29.71
N THR A 496 19.32 -22.47 30.91
CA THR A 496 19.40 -21.02 31.10
C THR A 496 20.52 -20.43 30.23
N VAL A 497 20.22 -19.30 29.61
CA VAL A 497 21.21 -18.48 28.91
C VAL A 497 22.27 -18.06 29.92
N ARG A 498 23.55 -18.26 29.58
CA ARG A 498 24.67 -18.10 30.52
C ARG A 498 25.99 -17.79 29.80
N ASN A 499 26.95 -17.31 30.57
CA ASN A 499 28.24 -16.91 30.05
C ASN A 499 29.11 -18.07 29.54
N GLY A 500 30.00 -17.75 28.59
CA GLY A 500 30.91 -18.69 27.95
C GLY A 500 30.25 -19.62 26.93
N VAL A 501 28.95 -19.49 26.68
CA VAL A 501 28.24 -20.22 25.62
C VAL A 501 27.99 -19.27 24.46
N SER A 502 28.36 -19.71 23.26
CA SER A 502 28.06 -18.98 22.03
C SER A 502 26.64 -19.31 21.57
N TYR A 503 25.86 -18.28 21.28
CA TYR A 503 24.46 -18.34 20.87
C TYR A 503 24.24 -17.62 19.53
N ARG A 504 23.14 -17.97 18.87
CA ARG A 504 22.50 -17.19 17.82
C ARG A 504 21.03 -17.02 18.18
N VAL A 505 20.45 -15.90 17.76
CA VAL A 505 19.07 -15.55 18.05
C VAL A 505 18.23 -15.66 16.79
N PHE A 506 16.98 -16.09 16.95
CA PHE A 506 15.94 -16.02 15.94
C PHE A 506 14.74 -15.27 16.50
N VAL A 507 14.06 -14.50 15.67
CA VAL A 507 12.82 -13.81 16.02
C VAL A 507 11.70 -14.34 15.12
N MET A 508 10.59 -14.75 15.70
CA MET A 508 9.43 -15.26 14.98
C MET A 508 8.24 -14.34 15.15
N ALA A 509 7.60 -13.99 14.05
CA ALA A 509 6.31 -13.34 14.02
C ALA A 509 5.20 -14.39 14.19
N ILE A 510 4.29 -14.17 15.14
CA ILE A 510 3.20 -15.12 15.43
C ILE A 510 1.93 -14.66 14.76
N GLY A 511 1.51 -15.35 13.70
CA GLY A 511 0.32 -14.97 12.96
C GLY A 511 -0.95 -14.97 13.82
N SER A 512 -1.84 -14.03 13.54
CA SER A 512 -3.11 -13.84 14.27
C SER A 512 -4.31 -13.74 13.35
N GLY A 513 -5.50 -13.98 13.91
CA GLY A 513 -6.75 -13.96 13.15
C GLY A 513 -6.69 -14.96 12.00
N ASN A 514 -6.84 -14.47 10.77
CA ASN A 514 -6.80 -15.30 9.57
C ASN A 514 -5.40 -15.82 9.22
N ASN A 515 -4.35 -15.25 9.84
CA ASN A 515 -2.98 -15.72 9.71
C ASN A 515 -2.58 -16.64 10.87
N ALA A 516 -3.53 -17.06 11.72
CA ALA A 516 -3.24 -17.99 12.83
C ALA A 516 -2.60 -19.28 12.29
N GLY A 517 -1.41 -19.62 12.80
CA GLY A 517 -0.62 -20.76 12.35
C GLY A 517 0.37 -20.44 11.21
N SER A 518 0.28 -19.28 10.57
CA SER A 518 1.23 -18.80 9.54
C SER A 518 2.40 -18.04 10.17
N ASN A 519 3.16 -18.69 11.06
CA ASN A 519 4.28 -18.06 11.73
C ASN A 519 5.48 -17.93 10.79
N GLU A 520 6.29 -16.88 10.98
CA GLU A 520 7.44 -16.60 10.12
C GLU A 520 8.69 -16.32 10.95
N LEU A 521 9.76 -17.06 10.66
CA LEU A 521 10.99 -17.05 11.43
C LEU A 521 12.07 -16.23 10.70
N SER A 522 12.75 -15.35 11.43
CA SER A 522 13.88 -14.59 10.90
C SER A 522 15.02 -15.51 10.45
N SER A 523 15.95 -14.96 9.66
CA SER A 523 17.29 -15.54 9.59
C SER A 523 17.98 -15.48 10.96
N ALA A 524 18.93 -16.38 11.20
CA ALA A 524 19.72 -16.37 12.43
C ALA A 524 20.53 -15.07 12.54
N SER A 525 20.66 -14.53 13.75
CA SER A 525 21.62 -13.47 14.03
C SER A 525 23.07 -13.93 13.78
N GLN A 526 24.00 -12.98 13.81
CA GLN A 526 25.41 -13.32 14.04
C GLN A 526 25.58 -14.02 15.39
N ALA A 527 26.63 -14.83 15.50
CA ALA A 527 26.93 -15.50 16.76
C ALA A 527 27.36 -14.47 17.81
N ILE A 528 26.89 -14.64 19.04
CA ILE A 528 27.26 -13.85 20.21
C ILE A 528 27.62 -14.79 21.34
N THR A 529 28.71 -14.51 22.04
CA THR A 529 29.06 -15.24 23.26
C THR A 529 28.90 -14.28 24.39
N LEU A 530 28.01 -14.60 25.34
CA LEU A 530 27.89 -13.80 26.55
C LEU A 530 29.18 -13.96 27.33
N LEU A 531 29.88 -12.86 27.54
CA LEU A 531 31.08 -12.85 28.33
C LEU A 531 30.70 -12.34 29.72
N ASN A 532 31.37 -12.88 30.73
CA ASN A 532 31.48 -12.11 31.96
C ASN A 532 32.31 -10.89 31.59
N SER A 533 31.72 -9.77 31.18
CA SER A 533 32.43 -8.49 31.21
C SER A 533 32.42 -8.03 32.67
N ASN A 534 33.04 -8.84 33.52
CA ASN A 534 33.37 -8.49 34.89
C ASN A 534 34.33 -7.28 34.94
N ASN A 535 34.53 -6.51 33.88
CA ASN A 535 35.40 -5.37 33.84
C ASN A 535 34.56 -4.11 33.76
N VAL A 536 34.76 -3.25 34.74
CA VAL A 536 34.34 -1.85 34.64
C VAL A 536 34.83 -1.21 33.32
N GLY A 537 34.06 -0.30 32.73
CA GLY A 537 34.49 0.41 31.53
C GLY A 537 35.81 1.17 31.75
N THR A 538 36.69 1.21 30.75
CA THR A 538 37.93 2.00 30.81
C THR A 538 37.68 3.43 30.37
N VAL A 539 38.49 4.37 30.87
CA VAL A 539 38.51 5.75 30.35
C VAL A 539 38.98 5.76 28.89
N SER A 540 38.58 6.78 28.15
CA SER A 540 38.99 6.99 26.75
C SER A 540 39.68 8.34 26.59
N SER A 541 40.35 8.56 25.45
CA SER A 541 41.03 9.82 25.14
C SER A 541 42.06 10.22 26.21
N LEU A 542 42.78 9.24 26.79
CA LEU A 542 43.82 9.51 27.77
C LEU A 542 44.97 10.28 27.10
N TYR A 543 45.19 11.49 27.57
CA TYR A 543 46.20 12.42 27.10
C TYR A 543 46.99 12.98 28.27
N VAL A 544 48.30 13.16 28.05
CA VAL A 544 49.21 13.75 29.03
C VAL A 544 50.04 14.84 28.39
N SER A 545 50.31 15.89 29.15
CA SER A 545 51.17 16.98 28.73
C SER A 545 51.94 17.56 29.91
N ASP A 546 53.13 18.05 29.61
CA ASP A 546 53.97 18.79 30.54
C ASP A 546 53.55 20.26 30.49
N VAL A 547 53.07 20.83 31.60
CA VAL A 547 52.39 22.15 31.61
C VAL A 547 52.91 23.12 32.67
N ASN A 548 53.77 22.68 33.58
CA ASN A 548 54.41 23.53 34.59
C ASN A 548 55.89 23.13 34.74
N ASP A 549 56.67 23.91 35.48
CA ASP A 549 58.10 23.68 35.72
C ASP A 549 58.46 23.68 37.22
N TYR A 550 57.64 23.02 38.05
CA TYR A 550 57.86 22.85 39.49
C TYR A 550 58.87 21.74 39.83
N GLY A 551 59.27 20.92 38.87
CA GLY A 551 60.15 19.77 39.07
C GLY A 551 59.45 18.56 39.69
N ASP A 552 58.12 18.57 39.76
CA ASP A 552 57.32 17.60 40.49
C ASP A 552 56.00 17.23 39.78
N GLY A 553 55.11 16.50 40.46
CA GLY A 553 53.85 16.04 39.89
C GLY A 553 52.96 17.15 39.31
N ARG A 554 53.12 18.42 39.74
CA ARG A 554 52.36 19.55 39.18
C ARG A 554 52.68 19.82 37.72
N ASP A 555 53.78 19.30 37.20
CA ASP A 555 54.20 19.48 35.81
C ASP A 555 53.37 18.59 34.88
N LEU A 556 52.86 17.47 35.40
CA LEU A 556 52.10 16.50 34.64
C LEU A 556 50.60 16.81 34.66
N ARG A 557 50.06 17.32 33.54
CA ARG A 557 48.62 17.37 33.28
C ARG A 557 48.15 16.03 32.73
N VAL A 558 47.09 15.50 33.33
CA VAL A 558 46.41 14.29 32.86
C VAL A 558 44.99 14.65 32.46
N SER A 559 44.59 14.24 31.27
CA SER A 559 43.21 14.38 30.81
C SER A 559 42.67 13.08 30.22
N TYR A 560 41.40 12.79 30.50
CA TYR A 560 40.69 11.67 29.89
C TYR A 560 39.18 11.92 29.89
N THR A 561 38.49 11.22 28.99
CA THR A 561 37.03 11.09 28.99
C THR A 561 36.62 9.92 29.86
N ARG A 562 35.68 10.14 30.78
CA ARG A 562 35.17 9.10 31.69
C ARG A 562 34.65 7.88 30.92
N ALA A 563 34.57 6.72 31.57
CA ALA A 563 33.92 5.56 30.98
C ALA A 563 32.46 5.89 30.63
N SER A 564 31.97 5.38 29.50
CA SER A 564 30.58 5.60 29.06
C SER A 564 29.56 5.01 30.03
N GLU A 565 29.94 3.97 30.77
CA GLU A 565 29.12 3.30 31.79
C GLU A 565 29.89 3.21 33.12
N GLU A 566 29.36 3.81 34.19
CA GLU A 566 30.03 3.96 35.50
C GLU A 566 29.24 3.34 36.68
N SER A 567 28.16 2.60 36.42
CA SER A 567 27.35 1.92 37.45
C SER A 567 28.20 1.01 38.34
N ASN A 568 29.14 0.29 37.72
CA ASN A 568 30.02 -0.65 38.39
C ASN A 568 31.37 -0.05 38.84
N ILE A 569 31.64 1.22 38.52
CA ILE A 569 32.85 1.93 38.93
C ILE A 569 32.65 2.56 40.31
N SER A 570 33.61 2.45 41.23
CA SER A 570 33.66 3.23 42.47
C SER A 570 34.42 4.53 42.30
N SER A 571 35.61 4.46 41.68
CA SER A 571 36.50 5.59 41.43
C SER A 571 37.49 5.26 40.31
N TYR A 572 38.26 6.25 39.87
CA TYR A 572 39.42 6.08 39.01
C TYR A 572 40.71 6.27 39.81
N ARG A 573 41.78 5.60 39.39
CA ARG A 573 43.13 5.80 39.94
C ARG A 573 44.09 6.14 38.81
N ILE A 574 44.71 7.31 38.87
CA ILE A 574 45.75 7.74 37.94
C ILE A 574 47.09 7.20 38.44
N MET A 575 47.73 6.40 37.61
CA MET A 575 48.98 5.72 37.89
C MET A 575 50.06 6.21 36.95
N VAL A 576 51.10 6.83 37.52
CA VAL A 576 52.27 7.30 36.77
C VAL A 576 53.34 6.22 36.82
N VAL A 577 53.73 5.70 35.67
CA VAL A 577 54.55 4.50 35.53
C VAL A 577 55.89 4.87 34.90
N PRO A 578 57.02 4.65 35.59
CA PRO A 578 58.33 4.98 35.08
C PRO A 578 58.79 3.95 34.04
N ILE A 579 59.22 4.43 32.87
CA ILE A 579 59.54 3.59 31.70
C ILE A 579 60.84 2.83 31.88
N ASP A 580 61.82 3.41 32.56
CA ASP A 580 63.11 2.79 32.86
C ASP A 580 62.99 1.46 33.63
N TYR A 581 61.90 1.30 34.40
CA TYR A 581 61.61 0.08 35.14
C TYR A 581 60.61 -0.84 34.42
N TYR A 582 59.46 -0.33 33.97
CA TYR A 582 58.38 -1.16 33.43
C TYR A 582 58.42 -1.31 31.90
N GLY A 583 59.13 -0.45 31.17
CA GLY A 583 59.08 -0.42 29.71
C GLY A 583 57.65 -0.28 29.18
N ASN A 584 57.17 -1.31 28.47
CA ASN A 584 55.79 -1.43 27.98
C ASN A 584 54.93 -2.43 28.79
N ASN A 585 55.45 -2.98 29.89
CA ASN A 585 54.91 -4.20 30.53
C ASN A 585 54.08 -3.96 31.80
N PHE A 586 53.56 -2.75 32.03
CA PHE A 586 52.70 -2.49 33.17
C PHE A 586 51.29 -3.06 32.93
N SER A 587 50.92 -4.06 33.73
CA SER A 587 49.70 -4.84 33.57
C SER A 587 48.59 -4.46 34.56
N LEU A 588 47.37 -4.94 34.31
CA LEU A 588 46.26 -4.81 35.26
C LEU A 588 46.58 -5.44 36.63
N SER A 589 47.31 -6.55 36.65
CA SER A 589 47.77 -7.16 37.91
C SER A 589 48.73 -6.26 38.68
N ASP A 590 49.64 -5.56 37.99
CA ASP A 590 50.55 -4.62 38.64
C ASP A 590 49.76 -3.43 39.21
N ALA A 591 48.86 -2.86 38.40
CA ALA A 591 47.98 -1.76 38.79
C ALA A 591 47.14 -2.08 40.05
N ASN A 592 46.60 -3.30 40.15
CA ASN A 592 45.81 -3.72 41.31
C ASN A 592 46.62 -3.82 42.60
N ASN A 593 47.94 -4.01 42.51
CA ASN A 593 48.84 -4.16 43.66
C ASN A 593 49.55 -2.86 44.06
N VAL A 594 49.34 -1.75 43.33
CA VAL A 594 49.93 -0.45 43.68
C VAL A 594 49.35 0.06 45.01
N SER A 595 50.22 0.47 45.93
CA SER A 595 49.84 1.08 47.21
C SER A 595 49.00 2.34 47.02
N SER A 596 48.02 2.57 47.91
CA SER A 596 47.12 3.73 47.83
C SER A 596 47.79 5.09 47.97
N SER A 597 49.02 5.11 48.48
CA SER A 597 49.84 6.32 48.56
C SER A 597 50.61 6.64 47.27
N TYR A 598 50.60 5.75 46.27
CA TYR A 598 51.41 5.81 45.05
C TYR A 598 50.58 6.05 43.77
N TYR A 599 49.33 6.47 43.92
CA TYR A 599 48.45 6.87 42.82
C TYR A 599 47.53 8.02 43.25
N THR A 600 46.96 8.73 42.27
CA THR A 600 45.96 9.78 42.52
C THR A 600 44.55 9.20 42.34
N THR A 601 43.68 9.34 43.35
CA THR A 601 42.28 8.88 43.26
C THR A 601 41.40 9.99 42.73
N VAL A 602 40.52 9.67 41.79
CA VAL A 602 39.58 10.59 41.15
C VAL A 602 38.16 10.04 41.24
N SER A 603 37.20 10.89 41.60
CA SER A 603 35.78 10.52 41.67
C SER A 603 35.19 10.26 40.28
N LYS A 604 34.23 9.34 40.20
CA LYS A 604 33.47 9.08 38.96
C LYS A 604 32.46 10.19 38.64
N GLY A 605 31.93 10.22 37.41
CA GLY A 605 30.85 11.11 37.00
C GLY A 605 31.24 12.27 36.08
N TYR A 606 32.54 12.58 35.98
CA TYR A 606 33.05 13.71 35.19
C TYR A 606 34.29 13.32 34.39
N ASN A 607 34.51 14.00 33.26
CA ASN A 607 35.79 13.95 32.56
C ASN A 607 36.87 14.61 33.41
N TYR A 608 38.11 14.13 33.29
CA TYR A 608 39.24 14.66 34.07
C TYR A 608 40.16 15.48 33.18
N ASN A 609 40.64 16.63 33.68
CA ASN A 609 41.61 17.48 33.01
C ASN A 609 42.30 18.39 34.03
N GLU A 610 43.20 17.83 34.83
CA GLU A 610 43.90 18.56 35.88
C GLU A 610 45.39 18.17 35.93
N VAL A 611 46.17 18.96 36.67
CA VAL A 611 47.56 18.63 37.02
C VAL A 611 47.61 17.81 38.30
N LEU A 612 48.62 16.95 38.46
CA LEU A 612 48.79 16.21 39.71
C LEU A 612 49.31 17.11 40.83
N SER A 613 49.28 16.62 42.07
CA SER A 613 49.77 17.36 43.23
C SER A 613 51.30 17.36 43.32
N SER A 614 51.86 18.30 44.08
CA SER A 614 53.32 18.40 44.28
C SER A 614 53.96 17.16 44.92
N ASN A 615 53.17 16.42 45.70
CA ASN A 615 53.57 15.19 46.36
C ASN A 615 53.17 13.92 45.59
N ALA A 616 52.70 14.04 44.33
CA ALA A 616 52.32 12.89 43.53
C ALA A 616 53.53 11.99 43.28
N ARG A 617 53.28 10.68 43.35
CA ARG A 617 54.28 9.62 43.26
C ARG A 617 54.00 8.74 42.06
N ASP A 618 55.06 8.13 41.55
CA ASP A 618 54.93 7.05 40.59
C ASP A 618 54.51 5.73 41.29
N VAL A 619 54.17 4.71 40.52
CA VAL A 619 53.70 3.41 41.04
C VAL A 619 54.74 2.66 41.89
N ARG A 620 56.00 3.12 41.94
CA ARG A 620 57.05 2.59 42.80
C ARG A 620 57.21 3.38 44.10
N GLY A 621 56.47 4.48 44.25
CA GLY A 621 56.48 5.34 45.41
C GLY A 621 57.51 6.46 45.37
N ASP A 622 58.26 6.60 44.28
CA ASP A 622 59.16 7.74 44.10
C ASP A 622 58.34 8.99 43.75
N LEU A 623 58.77 10.16 44.23
CA LEU A 623 58.20 11.42 43.74
C LEU A 623 58.41 11.52 42.23
N ILE A 624 57.38 11.96 41.52
CA ILE A 624 57.48 12.30 40.11
C ILE A 624 58.49 13.45 39.97
N LYS A 625 59.42 13.34 39.03
CA LYS A 625 60.55 14.27 38.86
C LYS A 625 60.92 14.46 37.40
N ASN A 626 61.61 15.56 37.13
CA ASN A 626 62.08 15.90 35.79
C ASN A 626 63.22 14.98 35.32
N SER A 627 63.43 14.94 34.00
CA SER A 627 64.39 14.09 33.27
C SER A 627 64.13 12.58 33.37
N LYS A 628 62.99 12.16 33.95
CA LYS A 628 62.50 10.78 33.91
C LYS A 628 61.37 10.64 32.88
N GLN A 629 61.35 9.50 32.19
CA GLN A 629 60.28 9.18 31.25
C GLN A 629 59.20 8.36 31.94
N TYR A 630 57.95 8.77 31.75
CA TYR A 630 56.78 8.14 32.32
C TYR A 630 55.75 7.81 31.24
N ARG A 631 54.84 6.88 31.59
CA ARG A 631 53.52 6.77 30.99
C ARG A 631 52.47 6.84 32.07
N VAL A 632 51.29 7.31 31.71
CA VAL A 632 50.15 7.31 32.62
C VAL A 632 49.17 6.22 32.21
N TYR A 633 48.64 5.53 33.20
CA TYR A 633 47.52 4.61 33.08
C TYR A 633 46.42 5.07 34.04
N VAL A 634 45.17 4.80 33.69
CA VAL A 634 44.04 5.04 34.56
C VAL A 634 43.35 3.70 34.85
N LEU A 635 43.32 3.32 36.12
CA LEU A 635 42.60 2.14 36.57
C LEU A 635 41.17 2.54 36.98
N SER A 636 40.19 2.04 36.25
CA SER A 636 38.79 2.04 36.70
C SER A 636 38.64 1.00 37.81
N VAL A 637 38.18 1.43 38.99
CA VAL A 637 38.06 0.58 40.18
C VAL A 637 36.61 0.09 40.31
N SER A 638 36.41 -1.21 40.56
CA SER A 638 35.08 -1.76 40.76
C SER A 638 34.46 -1.32 42.10
N ASN A 639 33.14 -1.40 42.21
CA ASN A 639 32.38 -1.04 43.41
C ASN A 639 32.43 -2.08 44.54
N GLY A 640 33.29 -3.11 44.44
CA GLY A 640 33.45 -4.14 45.47
C GLY A 640 32.48 -5.32 45.38
N SER A 641 31.68 -5.42 44.31
CA SER A 641 30.89 -6.62 44.03
C SER A 641 31.83 -7.78 43.65
N TYR A 642 31.71 -8.94 44.31
CA TYR A 642 32.59 -10.12 44.13
C TYR A 642 32.69 -10.66 42.69
N SER A 643 31.83 -10.18 41.79
CA SER A 643 31.79 -10.51 40.38
C SER A 643 32.42 -9.44 39.47
N VAL A 644 32.94 -8.31 39.95
CA VAL A 644 33.47 -7.22 39.08
C VAL A 644 34.93 -6.90 39.42
N SER A 645 35.81 -7.10 38.44
CA SER A 645 37.23 -6.75 38.38
C SER A 645 37.46 -5.31 37.89
N ASN A 646 38.59 -4.74 38.31
CA ASN A 646 39.06 -3.43 37.83
C ASN A 646 39.47 -3.52 36.35
N ALA A 647 39.52 -2.39 35.65
CA ALA A 647 40.00 -2.32 34.27
C ALA A 647 41.04 -1.21 34.10
N LEU A 648 42.14 -1.54 33.41
CA LEU A 648 43.24 -0.61 33.17
C LEU A 648 43.12 -0.02 31.76
N SER A 649 43.23 1.29 31.63
CA SER A 649 43.28 1.95 30.32
C SER A 649 44.48 1.50 29.50
N SER A 650 44.46 1.75 28.19
CA SER A 650 45.70 1.83 27.42
C SER A 650 46.62 2.91 28.01
N SER A 651 47.93 2.76 27.85
CA SER A 651 48.88 3.78 28.29
C SER A 651 48.71 5.09 27.51
N SER A 652 49.02 6.22 28.14
CA SER A 652 49.29 7.46 27.42
C SER A 652 50.50 7.32 26.48
N SER A 653 50.74 8.33 25.64
CA SER A 653 52.05 8.52 25.03
C SER A 653 53.14 8.65 26.10
N THR A 654 54.36 8.28 25.75
CA THR A 654 55.53 8.54 26.61
C THR A 654 55.68 10.04 26.84
N ILE A 655 55.86 10.43 28.10
CA ILE A 655 56.10 11.81 28.50
C ILE A 655 57.39 11.88 29.32
N THR A 656 58.24 12.85 29.01
CA THR A 656 59.43 13.16 29.81
C THR A 656 59.18 14.52 30.41
N LEU A 657 59.05 14.60 31.73
CA LEU A 657 58.92 15.89 32.40
C LEU A 657 60.27 16.59 32.26
N ALA A 658 60.30 17.75 31.62
CA ALA A 658 61.51 18.52 31.44
C ALA A 658 61.45 19.75 32.35
N ASN A 659 62.60 20.21 32.84
CA ASN A 659 62.71 21.63 33.16
C ASN A 659 62.82 22.31 31.79
N GLY A 660 61.67 22.65 31.22
CA GLY A 660 61.49 22.77 29.79
C GLY A 660 60.99 24.14 29.41
N ASN A 661 61.79 25.17 29.72
CA ASN A 661 61.62 26.57 29.30
C ASN A 661 61.26 26.73 27.79
N SER A 662 59.99 26.54 27.40
CA SER A 662 59.57 26.70 26.02
C SER A 662 58.44 27.71 25.93
N VAL A 663 58.79 28.85 25.35
CA VAL A 663 57.83 29.89 24.96
C VAL A 663 57.19 29.50 23.63
N GLY A 664 55.87 29.66 23.50
CA GLY A 664 55.15 29.22 22.29
C GLY A 664 55.54 29.97 21.01
N LYS A 665 55.65 29.24 19.88
CA LYS A 665 55.85 29.83 18.53
C LYS A 665 54.52 30.40 18.02
N ILE A 666 54.56 31.60 17.42
CA ILE A 666 53.41 32.19 16.70
C ILE A 666 53.08 31.40 15.43
N SER A 667 51.86 31.56 14.93
CA SER A 667 51.39 30.92 13.69
C SER A 667 50.78 31.94 12.72
N GLY A 668 50.69 31.57 11.44
CA GLY A 668 50.01 32.40 10.43
C GLY A 668 50.69 33.74 10.13
N LEU A 669 52.02 33.82 10.20
CA LEU A 669 52.75 35.05 9.87
C LEU A 669 52.60 35.39 8.37
N SER A 670 52.03 36.56 8.09
CA SER A 670 51.89 37.12 6.76
C SER A 670 52.26 38.59 6.75
N VAL A 671 52.85 39.07 5.65
CA VAL A 671 53.17 40.48 5.45
C VAL A 671 52.55 41.00 4.16
N SER A 672 52.12 42.27 4.17
CA SER A 672 51.54 42.96 3.02
C SER A 672 52.07 44.39 2.89
N ASP A 673 52.00 44.91 1.67
CA ASP A 673 52.38 46.27 1.27
C ASP A 673 51.08 47.08 1.14
N ASP A 674 50.71 47.80 2.20
CA ASP A 674 49.37 48.39 2.37
C ASP A 674 49.34 49.92 2.16
N ASN A 675 50.49 50.58 2.06
CA ASN A 675 50.62 52.03 1.86
C ASN A 675 51.74 52.35 0.86
N ASP A 676 51.92 53.64 0.52
CA ASP A 676 52.96 54.07 -0.44
C ASP A 676 53.72 55.31 0.08
N TYR A 677 54.23 55.21 1.32
CA TYR A 677 55.04 56.21 1.99
C TYR A 677 56.54 56.08 1.67
N GLY A 678 56.95 54.96 1.07
CA GLY A 678 58.34 54.60 0.82
C GLY A 678 59.12 54.20 2.06
N ASP A 679 58.44 53.88 3.17
CA ASP A 679 59.06 53.59 4.46
C ASP A 679 58.35 52.48 5.25
N GLY A 680 58.72 52.27 6.52
CA GLY A 680 58.15 51.20 7.35
C GLY A 680 56.62 51.19 7.44
N ARG A 681 55.93 52.31 7.18
CA ARG A 681 54.46 52.37 7.18
C ARG A 681 53.81 51.57 6.05
N ASP A 682 54.57 51.19 5.05
CA ASP A 682 54.08 50.38 3.92
C ASP A 682 53.98 48.91 4.32
N LEU A 683 54.79 48.49 5.30
CA LEU A 683 54.84 47.13 5.78
C LEU A 683 53.80 46.87 6.87
N ARG A 684 52.82 46.03 6.53
CA ARG A 684 51.84 45.49 7.48
C ARG A 684 52.15 44.04 7.81
N VAL A 685 52.17 43.72 9.10
CA VAL A 685 52.56 42.40 9.63
C VAL A 685 51.41 41.81 10.42
N SER A 686 50.92 40.65 9.99
CA SER A 686 49.84 39.93 10.65
C SER A 686 50.27 38.55 11.13
N PHE A 687 49.80 38.14 12.30
CA PHE A 687 50.03 36.79 12.85
C PHE A 687 49.03 36.44 13.95
N THR A 688 48.86 35.14 14.20
CA THR A 688 48.09 34.60 15.33
C THR A 688 49.04 34.27 16.48
N LYS A 689 48.62 34.59 17.71
CA LYS A 689 49.40 34.30 18.92
C LYS A 689 49.74 32.81 19.05
N ALA A 690 50.71 32.48 19.90
CA ALA A 690 50.99 31.08 20.23
C ALA A 690 49.78 30.39 20.89
N ALA A 691 49.64 29.07 20.67
CA ALA A 691 48.57 28.28 21.26
C ALA A 691 48.55 28.39 22.80
N ASP A 692 49.75 28.39 23.39
CA ASP A 692 49.99 28.78 24.78
C ASP A 692 50.90 30.03 24.81
N ASP A 693 50.36 31.15 25.27
CA ASP A 693 51.06 32.43 25.43
C ASP A 693 51.18 32.87 26.89
N SER A 694 50.86 31.98 27.84
CA SER A 694 50.94 32.26 29.29
C SER A 694 52.34 32.69 29.73
N ASN A 695 53.36 32.15 29.05
CA ASN A 695 54.78 32.38 29.31
C ASN A 695 55.41 33.45 28.40
N ILE A 696 54.61 34.17 27.58
CA ILE A 696 55.07 35.26 26.69
C ILE A 696 54.88 36.62 27.38
N SER A 697 55.90 37.48 27.33
CA SER A 697 55.87 38.88 27.77
C SER A 697 55.44 39.82 26.64
N SER A 698 56.09 39.72 25.49
CA SER A 698 55.83 40.52 24.30
C SER A 698 56.21 39.76 23.02
N TYR A 699 55.79 40.30 21.88
CA TYR A 699 56.26 39.87 20.56
C TYR A 699 57.16 40.96 19.97
N ARG A 700 58.22 40.57 19.26
CA ARG A 700 59.10 41.51 18.55
C ARG A 700 59.08 41.23 17.06
N ILE A 701 58.60 42.20 16.28
CA ILE A 701 58.64 42.15 14.81
C ILE A 701 60.02 42.62 14.36
N ILE A 702 60.72 41.77 13.61
CA ILE A 702 62.09 42.02 13.15
C ILE A 702 62.10 41.98 11.62
N VAL A 703 62.62 43.03 11.00
CA VAL A 703 62.68 43.18 9.55
C VAL A 703 64.12 43.02 9.09
N VAL A 704 64.36 42.10 8.17
CA VAL A 704 65.69 41.69 7.70
C VAL A 704 65.75 41.79 6.18
N PRO A 705 66.64 42.57 5.57
CA PRO A 705 66.78 42.58 4.12
C PRO A 705 67.12 41.18 3.62
N THR A 706 66.56 40.75 2.49
CA THR A 706 66.85 39.44 1.90
C THR A 706 68.31 39.27 1.48
N SER A 707 69.00 40.40 1.23
CA SER A 707 70.45 40.48 1.00
C SER A 707 71.28 40.21 2.26
N SER A 708 70.67 40.32 3.45
CA SER A 708 71.22 39.83 4.70
C SER A 708 70.83 38.35 4.87
N GLY A 709 71.68 37.55 5.51
CA GLY A 709 71.43 36.13 5.73
C GLY A 709 70.13 35.83 6.51
N THR A 710 69.82 34.56 6.72
CA THR A 710 68.70 34.16 7.58
C THR A 710 68.99 34.52 9.04
N LEU A 711 67.99 35.03 9.75
CA LEU A 711 68.13 35.43 11.14
C LEU A 711 68.06 34.19 12.05
N SER A 712 69.08 33.98 12.90
CA SER A 712 69.04 32.94 13.93
C SER A 712 68.32 33.41 15.20
N LEU A 713 67.81 32.47 16.00
CA LEU A 713 67.17 32.76 17.28
C LEU A 713 68.11 33.51 18.26
N SER A 714 69.40 33.15 18.26
CA SER A 714 70.42 33.80 19.09
C SER A 714 70.65 35.26 18.69
N GLU A 715 70.67 35.55 17.39
CA GLU A 715 70.81 36.92 16.90
C GLU A 715 69.56 37.74 17.22
N ALA A 716 68.37 37.20 16.93
CA ALA A 716 67.09 37.85 17.20
C ALA A 716 66.90 38.22 18.69
N SER A 717 67.37 37.34 19.58
CA SER A 717 67.24 37.53 21.03
C SER A 717 68.13 38.65 21.59
N ASN A 718 69.23 38.98 20.91
CA ASN A 718 70.23 39.94 21.36
C ASN A 718 70.17 41.29 20.60
N LEU A 719 69.12 41.53 19.82
CA LEU A 719 68.95 42.80 19.10
C LEU A 719 68.69 43.97 20.06
N GLY A 720 69.29 45.12 19.75
CA GLY A 720 68.97 46.37 20.42
C GLY A 720 67.52 46.80 20.17
N SER A 721 66.92 47.53 21.11
CA SER A 721 65.50 47.94 21.08
C SER A 721 65.11 48.81 19.88
N ASN A 722 66.09 49.36 19.16
CA ASN A 722 65.91 50.13 17.92
C ASN A 722 65.99 49.28 16.63
N ARG A 723 66.06 47.94 16.74
CA ARG A 723 66.14 46.99 15.61
C ARG A 723 64.92 46.07 15.50
N TYR A 724 63.89 46.31 16.31
CA TYR A 724 62.62 45.60 16.26
C TYR A 724 61.46 46.51 16.65
N THR A 725 60.24 46.12 16.28
CA THR A 725 59.01 46.73 16.79
C THR A 725 58.39 45.81 17.84
N GLU A 726 58.28 46.27 19.08
CA GLU A 726 57.66 45.50 20.16
C GLU A 726 56.13 45.61 20.13
N VAL A 727 55.45 44.49 20.34
CA VAL A 727 54.00 44.38 20.37
C VAL A 727 53.60 43.69 21.68
N SER A 728 52.78 44.37 22.49
CA SER A 728 52.33 43.87 23.79
C SER A 728 51.41 42.65 23.65
N ARG A 729 51.50 41.73 24.61
CA ARG A 729 50.58 40.59 24.71
C ARG A 729 49.13 41.03 25.01
N GLY A 730 48.13 40.26 24.57
CA GLY A 730 46.73 40.47 24.95
C GLY A 730 45.69 40.25 23.85
N SER A 731 46.08 39.99 22.61
CA SER A 731 45.16 39.72 21.49
C SER A 731 45.39 38.33 20.90
N ASN A 732 44.33 37.68 20.41
CA ASN A 732 44.44 36.38 19.72
C ASN A 732 45.06 36.52 18.32
N TYR A 733 44.86 37.67 17.69
CA TYR A 733 45.33 37.99 16.35
C TYR A 733 45.94 39.39 16.36
N TYR A 734 47.10 39.52 15.72
CA TYR A 734 47.85 40.76 15.61
C TYR A 734 47.91 41.20 14.16
N ASN A 735 47.76 42.51 13.94
CA ASN A 735 47.80 43.11 12.61
C ASN A 735 48.41 44.51 12.72
N GLN A 736 49.74 44.58 12.63
CA GLN A 736 50.52 45.76 12.95
C GLN A 736 51.08 46.42 11.69
N THR A 737 50.75 47.68 11.46
CA THR A 737 51.48 48.55 10.53
C THR A 737 52.71 49.12 11.25
N LEU A 738 53.90 49.04 10.64
CA LEU A 738 55.11 49.56 11.29
C LEU A 738 55.18 51.09 11.20
N SER A 739 56.06 51.70 11.98
CA SER A 739 56.23 53.15 12.00
C SER A 739 57.16 53.65 10.88
N ALA A 740 57.07 54.94 10.54
CA ALA A 740 57.93 55.58 9.53
C ALA A 740 59.43 55.49 9.85
N ASN A 741 59.77 55.39 11.15
CA ASN A 741 61.15 55.35 11.64
C ASN A 741 61.62 53.93 11.94
N THR A 742 60.85 52.91 11.56
CA THR A 742 61.24 51.52 11.76
C THR A 742 62.50 51.22 10.96
N LEU A 743 63.49 50.65 11.65
CA LEU A 743 64.76 50.25 11.06
C LEU A 743 64.77 48.75 10.84
N ASP A 744 65.46 48.33 9.77
CA ASP A 744 65.84 46.95 9.58
C ASP A 744 66.94 46.53 10.57
N ILE A 745 67.30 45.24 10.55
CA ILE A 745 68.34 44.69 11.43
C ILE A 745 69.72 45.35 11.26
N ASN A 746 70.03 45.87 10.08
CA ASN A 746 71.29 46.56 9.78
C ASN A 746 71.26 48.03 10.23
N GLY A 747 70.10 48.53 10.68
CA GLY A 747 69.90 49.90 11.12
C GLY A 747 69.54 50.88 10.02
N ASN A 748 69.22 50.39 8.81
CA ASN A 748 68.73 51.23 7.73
C ASN A 748 67.22 51.38 7.83
N LYS A 749 66.68 52.51 7.37
CA LYS A 749 65.24 52.64 7.22
C LYS A 749 64.72 51.63 6.20
N ILE A 750 63.55 51.08 6.48
CA ILE A 750 62.79 50.31 5.50
C ILE A 750 62.51 51.23 4.30
N GLN A 751 62.66 50.70 3.08
CA GLN A 751 62.58 51.45 1.84
C GLN A 751 62.01 50.60 0.69
N ASN A 752 61.39 51.26 -0.29
CA ASN A 752 60.87 50.65 -1.51
C ASN A 752 61.97 50.02 -2.37
N GLY A 753 61.61 48.99 -3.13
CA GLY A 753 62.50 48.24 -4.03
C GLY A 753 63.41 47.24 -3.34
N VAL A 754 63.43 47.19 -1.99
CA VAL A 754 64.17 46.19 -1.22
C VAL A 754 63.23 45.06 -0.80
N SER A 755 63.65 43.82 -1.03
CA SER A 755 62.94 42.65 -0.50
C SER A 755 63.39 42.38 0.93
N TYR A 756 62.44 42.22 1.86
CA TYR A 756 62.65 41.93 3.27
C TYR A 756 62.05 40.58 3.66
N ARG A 757 62.72 39.90 4.60
CA ARG A 757 62.20 38.81 5.41
C ARG A 757 61.78 39.37 6.77
N VAL A 758 60.54 39.12 7.17
CA VAL A 758 60.00 39.52 8.46
C VAL A 758 59.88 38.30 9.35
N TYR A 759 60.35 38.44 10.58
CA TYR A 759 60.24 37.45 11.64
C TYR A 759 59.50 38.03 12.83
N VAL A 760 58.88 37.17 13.62
CA VAL A 760 58.31 37.51 14.92
C VAL A 760 58.96 36.65 15.99
N LEU A 761 59.56 37.31 16.98
CA LEU A 761 60.15 36.66 18.15
C LEU A 761 59.16 36.71 19.32
N SER A 762 58.75 35.56 19.83
CA SER A 762 58.03 35.43 21.11
C SER A 762 59.03 35.56 22.26
N VAL A 763 58.83 36.53 23.15
CA VAL A 763 59.76 36.82 24.27
C VAL A 763 59.22 36.22 25.56
N GLY A 764 60.04 35.48 26.31
CA GLY A 764 59.62 34.87 27.58
C GLY A 764 59.35 35.86 28.72
N TYR A 765 58.56 35.45 29.71
CA TYR A 765 58.21 36.24 30.92
C TYR A 765 58.62 35.51 32.21
N GLY A 766 58.94 36.23 33.29
CA GLY A 766 59.19 35.63 34.62
C GLY A 766 60.36 34.63 34.63
N SER A 767 60.13 33.40 35.09
CA SER A 767 61.12 32.30 35.06
C SER A 767 61.54 31.89 33.64
N TYR A 768 60.79 32.32 32.62
CA TYR A 768 61.05 32.05 31.20
C TYR A 768 61.86 33.16 30.52
N TYR A 769 62.31 34.19 31.25
CA TYR A 769 63.11 35.29 30.71
C TYR A 769 64.38 34.78 30.01
N GLY A 770 64.59 35.19 28.75
CA GLY A 770 65.71 34.74 27.92
C GLY A 770 65.43 33.51 27.05
N ASN A 771 64.32 32.79 27.27
CA ASN A 771 63.92 31.63 26.47
C ASN A 771 62.94 32.07 25.37
N ASN A 772 63.48 32.64 24.29
CA ASN A 772 62.66 33.15 23.19
C ASN A 772 62.42 32.10 22.11
N VAL A 773 61.39 32.29 21.27
CA VAL A 773 61.18 31.46 20.07
C VAL A 773 60.92 32.33 18.85
N LEU A 774 61.63 32.05 17.75
CA LEU A 774 61.58 32.80 16.50
C LEU A 774 60.63 32.11 15.52
N SER A 775 59.77 32.88 14.85
CA SER A 775 58.91 32.39 13.78
C SER A 775 59.69 31.95 12.55
N ASP A 776 59.01 31.26 11.63
CA ASP A 776 59.49 31.19 10.24
C ASP A 776 59.34 32.58 9.59
N ALA A 777 60.14 32.85 8.56
CA ALA A 777 60.13 34.14 7.88
C ALA A 777 58.94 34.28 6.91
N SER A 778 58.39 35.48 6.80
CA SER A 778 57.53 35.87 5.67
C SER A 778 58.25 36.91 4.81
N THR A 779 58.20 36.80 3.49
CA THR A 779 59.00 37.63 2.56
C THR A 779 58.12 38.59 1.77
N ILE A 780 58.58 39.83 1.59
CA ILE A 780 57.90 40.87 0.80
C ILE A 780 58.90 41.80 0.13
N THR A 781 58.52 42.38 -1.00
CA THR A 781 59.23 43.51 -1.62
C THR A 781 58.31 44.70 -1.59
N LEU A 782 58.72 45.78 -0.95
CA LEU A 782 57.93 47.01 -0.93
C LEU A 782 58.02 47.69 -2.30
N SER A 783 56.89 48.13 -2.82
CA SER A 783 56.77 48.70 -4.16
C SER A 783 56.26 50.12 -4.08
N SER A 784 56.91 51.04 -4.81
CA SER A 784 56.31 52.36 -5.04
C SER A 784 55.28 52.24 -6.15
N THR A 785 54.02 52.56 -5.87
CA THR A 785 52.98 52.54 -6.90
C THR A 785 53.00 53.90 -7.61
N GLN A 786 53.68 53.99 -8.75
CA GLN A 786 53.66 55.20 -9.58
C GLN A 786 52.22 55.47 -10.03
N ILE A 787 51.67 56.65 -9.70
CA ILE A 787 50.31 57.01 -10.08
C ILE A 787 50.25 57.35 -11.58
N ALA A 788 49.28 56.78 -12.29
CA ALA A 788 49.04 57.10 -13.69
C ALA A 788 48.24 58.41 -13.88
N SER A 789 48.49 59.13 -14.97
CA SER A 789 47.65 60.25 -15.37
C SER A 789 46.30 59.75 -15.88
N VAL A 790 45.22 60.53 -15.68
CA VAL A 790 43.92 60.24 -16.30
C VAL A 790 44.00 60.22 -17.83
N THR A 791 43.16 59.41 -18.46
CA THR A 791 43.10 59.25 -19.92
C THR A 791 41.77 59.77 -20.47
N ASN A 792 41.67 59.91 -21.80
CA ASN A 792 40.44 60.31 -22.49
C ASN A 792 39.84 61.63 -21.98
N VAL A 793 40.70 62.59 -21.64
CA VAL A 793 40.27 63.94 -21.25
C VAL A 793 39.61 64.63 -22.45
N THR A 794 38.31 64.88 -22.34
CA THR A 794 37.45 65.52 -23.33
C THR A 794 36.58 66.57 -22.67
N TYR A 795 35.97 67.45 -23.46
CA TYR A 795 34.96 68.36 -22.96
C TYR A 795 33.72 68.38 -23.85
N THR A 796 32.59 68.69 -23.23
CA THR A 796 31.31 68.92 -23.91
C THR A 796 30.83 70.32 -23.55
N GLN A 797 30.44 71.10 -24.55
CA GLN A 797 29.75 72.36 -24.33
C GLN A 797 28.27 72.10 -24.02
N ILE A 798 27.82 72.45 -22.83
CA ILE A 798 26.47 72.14 -22.33
C ILE A 798 25.61 73.38 -22.03
N GLY A 799 26.10 74.58 -22.37
CA GLY A 799 25.41 75.85 -22.17
C GLY A 799 25.98 76.98 -23.02
N ILE A 800 25.35 78.17 -22.90
CA ILE A 800 25.70 79.41 -23.61
C ILE A 800 25.76 80.64 -22.66
N ASN A 801 26.08 80.41 -21.39
CA ASN A 801 26.15 81.44 -20.35
C ASN A 801 27.39 82.34 -20.48
N GLY A 802 28.37 81.94 -21.29
CA GLY A 802 29.66 82.61 -21.48
C GLY A 802 30.62 82.46 -20.31
N ASP A 803 30.40 81.50 -19.41
CA ASP A 803 31.19 81.23 -18.21
C ASP A 803 31.48 79.73 -18.04
N GLY A 804 32.16 79.35 -16.94
CA GLY A 804 32.54 77.96 -16.68
C GLY A 804 31.38 76.94 -16.76
N ARG A 805 30.12 77.33 -16.50
CA ARG A 805 28.97 76.40 -16.55
C ARG A 805 28.72 75.79 -17.91
N ASP A 806 29.28 76.39 -18.95
CA ASP A 806 29.12 75.88 -20.31
C ASP A 806 30.03 74.69 -20.58
N ILE A 807 30.99 74.39 -19.71
CA ILE A 807 31.95 73.30 -19.89
C ILE A 807 31.63 72.14 -18.95
N GLN A 808 31.45 70.95 -19.54
CA GLN A 808 31.53 69.68 -18.85
C GLN A 808 32.78 68.92 -19.27
N VAL A 809 33.67 68.63 -18.31
CA VAL A 809 34.91 67.89 -18.53
C VAL A 809 34.67 66.41 -18.27
N ASN A 810 35.08 65.55 -19.20
CA ASN A 810 34.98 64.11 -19.05
C ASN A 810 36.37 63.44 -19.14
N PHE A 811 36.64 62.45 -18.33
CA PHE A 811 37.90 61.70 -18.36
C PHE A 811 37.76 60.32 -17.71
N ASP A 812 38.60 59.39 -18.14
CA ASP A 812 38.68 58.04 -17.58
C ASP A 812 39.75 57.99 -16.49
N ILE A 813 39.41 57.35 -15.38
CA ILE A 813 40.30 57.25 -14.24
C ILE A 813 41.12 55.94 -14.28
N PRO A 814 42.40 55.96 -13.88
CA PRO A 814 43.21 54.74 -13.82
C PRO A 814 42.75 53.83 -12.67
N ASN A 815 42.93 52.51 -12.85
CA ASN A 815 42.49 51.49 -11.89
C ASN A 815 43.46 51.36 -10.69
N GLU A 816 43.73 52.46 -9.98
CA GLU A 816 44.76 52.51 -8.92
C GLU A 816 44.20 53.05 -7.61
N ASN A 817 44.16 52.25 -6.54
CA ASN A 817 43.48 52.63 -5.29
C ASN A 817 44.19 53.70 -4.44
N ASN A 818 45.33 54.22 -4.91
CA ASN A 818 46.19 55.19 -4.21
C ASN A 818 45.93 56.66 -4.60
N ILE A 819 44.93 56.98 -5.42
CA ILE A 819 44.52 58.37 -5.75
C ILE A 819 43.50 58.91 -4.73
N LEU A 820 43.76 60.11 -4.20
CA LEU A 820 42.90 60.85 -3.29
C LEU A 820 41.78 61.60 -4.02
N GLU A 821 42.17 62.35 -5.05
CA GLU A 821 41.32 63.28 -5.78
C GLU A 821 41.93 63.60 -7.16
N TYR A 822 41.11 64.21 -8.00
CA TYR A 822 41.53 64.83 -9.25
C TYR A 822 41.31 66.33 -9.17
N ARG A 823 42.25 67.11 -9.70
CA ARG A 823 42.13 68.58 -9.77
C ARG A 823 42.07 69.01 -11.21
N ILE A 824 40.93 69.57 -11.61
CA ILE A 824 40.72 70.13 -12.95
C ILE A 824 41.16 71.59 -12.93
N MET A 825 42.14 71.91 -13.77
CA MET A 825 42.71 73.25 -13.91
C MET A 825 42.41 73.78 -15.29
N VAL A 826 41.93 75.03 -15.35
CA VAL A 826 41.67 75.73 -16.61
C VAL A 826 42.79 76.72 -16.84
N VAL A 827 43.50 76.59 -17.94
CA VAL A 827 44.74 77.32 -18.23
C VAL A 827 44.57 78.12 -19.51
N PRO A 828 44.90 79.42 -19.56
CA PRO A 828 44.91 80.16 -20.82
C PRO A 828 45.82 79.48 -21.85
N SER A 829 45.38 79.35 -23.10
CA SER A 829 46.11 78.53 -24.11
C SER A 829 47.52 79.05 -24.41
N ASN A 830 47.78 80.33 -24.15
CA ASN A 830 49.08 80.98 -24.34
C ASN A 830 50.03 80.85 -23.14
N LEU A 831 49.61 80.27 -22.01
CA LEU A 831 50.42 80.09 -20.81
C LEU A 831 51.07 78.70 -20.79
N GLY A 832 52.40 78.62 -20.63
CA GLY A 832 53.09 77.36 -20.38
C GLY A 832 52.70 76.80 -19.01
N PHE A 833 52.25 75.55 -18.94
CA PHE A 833 51.78 74.93 -17.71
C PHE A 833 52.14 73.45 -17.70
N GLY A 834 52.88 73.02 -16.66
CA GLY A 834 53.31 71.65 -16.48
C GLY A 834 52.97 71.11 -15.09
N GLU A 835 53.39 69.88 -14.81
CA GLU A 835 53.07 69.18 -13.56
C GLU A 835 53.53 69.94 -12.31
N GLY A 836 54.72 70.54 -12.35
CA GLY A 836 55.24 71.33 -11.23
C GLY A 836 54.43 72.60 -10.92
N ASP A 837 53.77 73.17 -11.93
CA ASP A 837 52.86 74.31 -11.77
C ASP A 837 51.52 73.82 -11.22
N ALA A 838 50.99 72.74 -11.79
CA ALA A 838 49.74 72.09 -11.35
C ALA A 838 49.76 71.69 -9.88
N ILE A 839 50.89 71.17 -9.37
CA ILE A 839 51.01 70.78 -7.96
C ILE A 839 50.86 71.98 -7.01
N LYS A 840 51.31 73.17 -7.43
CA LYS A 840 51.29 74.40 -6.61
C LYS A 840 50.01 75.21 -6.79
N GLU A 841 49.23 74.90 -7.82
CA GLU A 841 48.02 75.64 -8.16
C GLU A 841 46.96 75.57 -7.05
N THR A 842 46.31 76.70 -6.79
CA THR A 842 45.24 76.83 -5.78
C THR A 842 43.86 77.07 -6.40
N ASP A 843 43.80 77.61 -7.63
CA ASP A 843 42.57 77.82 -8.38
C ASP A 843 42.29 76.60 -9.29
N TYR A 844 41.61 75.59 -8.72
CA TYR A 844 41.20 74.37 -9.42
C TYR A 844 39.81 73.87 -8.98
N THR A 845 39.19 73.03 -9.80
CA THR A 845 37.97 72.29 -9.43
C THR A 845 38.37 70.91 -8.90
N ARG A 846 38.02 70.63 -7.64
CA ARG A 846 38.29 69.35 -6.97
C ARG A 846 37.23 68.31 -7.33
N VAL A 847 37.65 67.12 -7.71
CA VAL A 847 36.75 65.99 -7.98
C VAL A 847 37.22 64.75 -7.22
N THR A 848 36.30 64.09 -6.52
CA THR A 848 36.59 62.84 -5.82
C THR A 848 36.41 61.64 -6.74
N ARG A 849 37.13 60.55 -6.46
CA ARG A 849 37.05 59.32 -7.26
C ARG A 849 35.68 58.65 -7.11
N THR A 850 34.91 58.58 -8.19
CA THR A 850 33.67 57.79 -8.28
C THR A 850 33.61 57.08 -9.65
N GLY A 851 33.28 55.79 -9.67
CA GLY A 851 33.15 55.02 -10.92
C GLY A 851 34.47 54.77 -11.65
N TYR A 852 34.41 54.54 -12.96
CA TYR A 852 35.57 54.34 -13.85
C TYR A 852 35.79 55.52 -14.83
N ASN A 853 34.79 56.38 -14.99
CA ASN A 853 34.82 57.60 -15.79
C ASN A 853 34.15 58.74 -15.00
N ILE A 854 34.71 59.95 -15.12
CA ILE A 854 34.21 61.15 -14.45
C ILE A 854 33.65 62.10 -15.49
N SER A 855 32.51 62.72 -15.16
CA SER A 855 31.88 63.80 -15.91
C SER A 855 31.59 64.95 -14.95
N GLN A 856 32.33 66.06 -15.05
CA GLN A 856 32.25 67.20 -14.14
C GLN A 856 31.93 68.49 -14.88
N GLN A 857 30.76 69.08 -14.61
CA GLN A 857 30.43 70.44 -15.04
C GLN A 857 31.15 71.46 -14.15
N LEU A 858 31.79 72.47 -14.75
CA LEU A 858 32.39 73.58 -14.01
C LEU A 858 31.31 74.57 -13.55
N ILE A 859 31.64 75.43 -12.59
CA ILE A 859 30.68 76.38 -12.00
C ILE A 859 30.86 77.81 -12.53
N ALA A 860 29.86 78.68 -12.34
CA ALA A 860 29.85 80.05 -12.89
C ALA A 860 31.04 80.91 -12.46
N GLY A 861 31.56 80.64 -11.25
CA GLY A 861 32.68 81.37 -10.65
C GLY A 861 34.05 80.74 -10.90
N THR A 862 34.14 79.71 -11.75
CA THR A 862 35.41 79.02 -12.03
C THR A 862 36.42 80.01 -12.61
N LYS A 863 37.62 79.99 -12.06
CA LYS A 863 38.73 80.83 -12.50
C LYS A 863 39.74 79.98 -13.28
N ASP A 864 40.49 80.64 -14.13
CA ASP A 864 41.72 80.09 -14.66
C ASP A 864 42.84 80.12 -13.62
N VAL A 865 43.96 79.48 -13.92
CA VAL A 865 45.16 79.41 -13.05
C VAL A 865 45.83 80.78 -12.77
N ASN A 866 45.41 81.86 -13.43
CA ASN A 866 45.84 83.22 -13.12
C ASN A 866 44.84 83.94 -12.18
N GLY A 867 43.80 83.25 -11.72
CA GLY A 867 42.75 83.78 -10.86
C GLY A 867 41.67 84.61 -11.59
N ALA A 868 41.71 84.68 -12.92
CA ALA A 868 40.71 85.39 -13.73
C ALA A 868 39.51 84.49 -14.03
N ARG A 869 38.30 85.04 -14.08
CA ARG A 869 37.10 84.25 -14.41
C ARG A 869 37.16 83.77 -15.86
N ILE A 870 36.70 82.55 -16.07
CA ILE A 870 36.55 81.97 -17.41
C ILE A 870 35.47 82.75 -18.19
N VAL A 871 35.79 83.19 -19.40
CA VAL A 871 34.89 83.97 -20.27
C VAL A 871 34.85 83.43 -21.70
N SER A 872 33.74 83.65 -22.41
CA SER A 872 33.61 83.29 -23.83
C SER A 872 34.57 84.08 -24.73
N GLY A 873 35.05 83.43 -25.81
CA GLY A 873 35.95 84.02 -26.80
C GLY A 873 37.45 83.93 -26.49
N GLN A 874 37.83 83.58 -25.25
CA GLN A 874 39.23 83.29 -24.90
C GLN A 874 39.51 81.77 -25.00
N PRO A 875 40.60 81.34 -25.65
CA PRO A 875 40.93 79.92 -25.75
C PRO A 875 41.60 79.42 -24.46
N TYR A 876 41.12 78.31 -23.91
CA TYR A 876 41.68 77.67 -22.71
C TYR A 876 42.15 76.24 -22.99
N ARG A 877 42.93 75.71 -22.07
CA ARG A 877 43.35 74.31 -21.99
C ARG A 877 42.95 73.75 -20.64
N ILE A 878 42.43 72.53 -20.63
CA ILE A 878 42.10 71.85 -19.39
C ILE A 878 43.15 70.78 -19.11
N PHE A 879 43.71 70.84 -17.91
CA PHE A 879 44.59 69.83 -17.36
C PHE A 879 43.94 69.18 -16.14
N ILE A 880 44.25 67.90 -15.92
CA ILE A 880 43.77 67.16 -14.77
C ILE A 880 44.96 66.55 -14.04
N LEU A 881 45.15 66.97 -12.79
CA LEU A 881 46.18 66.42 -11.91
C LEU A 881 45.59 65.29 -11.07
N SER A 882 46.16 64.10 -11.17
CA SER A 882 45.88 62.98 -10.27
C SER A 882 46.68 63.18 -8.99
N VAL A 883 45.99 63.26 -7.84
CA VAL A 883 46.61 63.56 -6.55
C VAL A 883 46.68 62.29 -5.70
N PRO A 884 47.86 61.86 -5.22
CA PRO A 884 47.99 60.70 -4.34
C PRO A 884 47.25 60.87 -3.00
N LYS A 885 46.81 59.75 -2.41
CA LYS A 885 46.40 59.65 -0.99
C LYS A 885 47.55 59.98 -0.05
N SER A 886 48.77 59.63 -0.43
CA SER A 886 50.01 59.87 0.32
C SER A 886 51.21 59.88 -0.62
N GLY A 887 52.22 60.70 -0.33
CA GLY A 887 53.46 60.79 -1.11
C GLY A 887 53.50 61.96 -2.10
N SER A 888 54.53 61.99 -2.95
CA SER A 888 54.83 63.10 -3.88
C SER A 888 54.66 62.74 -5.37
N ASN A 889 54.10 61.57 -5.66
CA ASN A 889 53.94 61.05 -7.03
C ASN A 889 52.63 61.54 -7.65
N TYR A 890 52.61 62.79 -8.12
CA TYR A 890 51.49 63.33 -8.90
C TYR A 890 51.60 62.90 -10.36
N ALA A 891 50.49 62.95 -11.09
CA ALA A 891 50.51 62.72 -12.54
C ALA A 891 49.56 63.68 -13.26
N LEU A 892 50.11 64.53 -14.13
CA LEU A 892 49.35 65.49 -14.94
C LEU A 892 48.89 64.86 -16.27
N SER A 893 47.62 65.03 -16.61
CA SER A 893 47.07 64.61 -17.91
C SER A 893 47.66 65.40 -19.08
N ARG A 894 47.51 64.86 -20.29
CA ARG A 894 47.60 65.71 -21.50
C ARG A 894 46.47 66.76 -21.45
N SER A 895 46.75 67.95 -21.98
CA SER A 895 45.74 69.01 -22.05
C SER A 895 44.72 68.76 -23.16
N VAL A 896 43.49 69.22 -22.95
CA VAL A 896 42.49 69.38 -24.02
C VAL A 896 42.23 70.86 -24.28
N ASP A 897 42.26 71.29 -25.54
CA ASP A 897 41.92 72.66 -25.93
C ASP A 897 40.40 72.87 -25.85
N VAL A 898 39.98 73.97 -25.24
CA VAL A 898 38.59 74.31 -24.97
C VAL A 898 38.27 75.69 -25.51
N LYS A 899 37.14 75.77 -26.22
CA LYS A 899 36.51 77.02 -26.66
C LYS A 899 35.10 77.09 -26.09
N ILE A 900 34.75 78.27 -25.58
CA ILE A 900 33.49 78.59 -24.88
C ILE A 900 32.65 79.52 -25.74
#